data_AF-A0A2J6MWA5-F1
#
_entry.id   AF-A0A2J6MWA5-F1
#
_cell.length_a   1.000
_cell.length_b   1.000
_cell.length_c   1.000
_cell.angle_alpha   90.00
_cell.angle_beta   90.00
_cell.angle_gamma   90.00
#
_symmetry.space_group_name_H-M   'P 1'
#
loop_
_entity.id
_entity.type
_entity.pdbx_description
1 polymer ?
#
loop_
_entity_poly.entity_id
_entity_poly.type
_entity_poly.pdbx_seq_one_letter_code
_entity_poly.pdbx_strand_id
1 'polypeptide(L)'
;MPTHRLPILFPFPPSAESPRPSSALPACRPPTRRFAARRLLRPAFAACALAVFAAAHSPAACAQAASAASITTQPPAAAVAPAPDTASAPRAAQPPGETAASAGPAVAAPPPPSVLYGSLYREVELAQVFDDSKTFADRVPTAPPAQIVAAWRADAQLHSPDSGTADAAARKAALTAFVNRYFAPPPHTVDRYVSDPNQSVADHIDTLWNVLSRAPDTATQQAASSLLPLPYPYVVPGGRFDEIYYWDSYFIMLGLEASGRHALALDELNNFAALIDRYGHIPNGNRTYYLSRSQPPFFAQMVNLVAARDGDSVYLRYLPQLEREYAYWMDGAENLAPDHAYRHVVRLADGTLLNRYWDARDTPRDESYREDVLTARATPQRNAADLWRNLRAGGETGWDFSSRWFADGRTLSSIDVTSLAPVDLNCLLVELERTLAKAYGLEGDARDAQRMTQRAAQRTAAIDHVLWDPRLHAFGDYDFVHRRLTHRLTAAALFPLYDGVATRAQARETAAAVRAGLLRPGGLATTEVQSGQQWDEPNGWAPLQYVAVVGLRRYGDDALAQTIATRWIAANLAGYQRTHKLVEKYDISAAGENAAAGGGEYPLQDGFGWTNGVLRTLLLMYPQAATQAPQAAPGASAGTETTAP
;
A
#
# COMPACT_ATOMS: atom_id res chain seq x y z
N MET A 1 -38.87 -45.28 26.37
CA MET A 1 -39.71 -46.48 26.11
C MET A 1 -41.17 -46.10 26.32
N PRO A 2 -42.15 -46.75 25.66
CA PRO A 2 -42.05 -47.82 24.65
C PRO A 2 -41.50 -47.31 23.29
N THR A 3 -41.17 -48.05 22.20
CA THR A 3 -41.40 -49.43 21.66
C THR A 3 -42.83 -49.74 21.15
N HIS A 4 -43.10 -50.50 20.08
CA HIS A 4 -42.31 -51.18 19.01
C HIS A 4 -43.28 -51.51 17.84
N ARG A 5 -42.80 -51.67 16.58
CA ARG A 5 -42.77 -52.97 15.82
C ARG A 5 -42.30 -52.88 14.35
N LEU A 6 -41.81 -54.03 13.85
CA LEU A 6 -41.22 -54.41 12.55
C LEU A 6 -42.02 -55.64 12.00
N PRO A 7 -41.61 -56.52 11.02
CA PRO A 7 -40.42 -56.68 10.13
C PRO A 7 -40.72 -56.43 8.61
N ILE A 8 -40.19 -57.02 7.49
CA ILE A 8 -39.56 -58.31 7.02
C ILE A 8 -38.72 -58.03 5.72
N LEU A 9 -37.73 -58.80 5.22
CA LEU A 9 -36.57 -59.55 5.81
C LEU A 9 -35.66 -60.24 4.71
N PHE A 10 -34.61 -59.57 4.18
CA PHE A 10 -33.34 -60.20 3.70
C PHE A 10 -33.36 -61.08 2.39
N PRO A 11 -32.23 -61.65 1.82
CA PRO A 11 -30.89 -61.96 2.39
C PRO A 11 -29.57 -61.57 1.64
N PHE A 12 -28.45 -62.02 2.24
CA PHE A 12 -26.99 -61.79 2.03
C PHE A 12 -26.28 -63.13 1.61
N PRO A 13 -24.96 -63.46 1.78
CA PRO A 13 -23.68 -62.74 2.11
C PRO A 13 -22.59 -63.05 1.01
N PRO A 14 -21.23 -63.22 1.20
CA PRO A 14 -20.19 -62.92 2.25
C PRO A 14 -18.99 -62.07 1.67
N SER A 15 -17.76 -61.85 2.22
CA SER A 15 -17.06 -61.83 3.54
C SER A 15 -15.67 -61.12 3.36
N ALA A 16 -14.78 -61.03 4.38
CA ALA A 16 -13.45 -60.35 4.32
C ALA A 16 -12.35 -61.00 5.21
N GLU A 17 -11.05 -60.69 5.00
CA GLU A 17 -9.94 -60.83 6.00
C GLU A 17 -8.59 -60.15 5.60
N SER A 18 -7.53 -60.21 6.45
CA SER A 18 -6.21 -59.54 6.29
C SER A 18 -5.05 -60.37 6.90
N PRO A 19 -3.74 -60.24 6.51
CA PRO A 19 -2.78 -59.31 7.18
C PRO A 19 -1.49 -58.90 6.36
N ARG A 20 -0.43 -58.42 7.04
CA ARG A 20 0.99 -58.19 6.59
C ARG A 20 1.83 -59.52 6.65
N PRO A 21 3.16 -59.64 6.33
CA PRO A 21 4.22 -58.63 6.04
C PRO A 21 5.35 -58.99 4.99
N SER A 22 6.28 -58.03 4.79
CA SER A 22 7.76 -58.14 4.52
C SER A 22 8.37 -59.15 3.52
N SER A 23 9.19 -58.66 2.56
CA SER A 23 10.59 -59.15 2.36
C SER A 23 11.43 -58.41 1.28
N ALA A 24 12.75 -58.33 1.57
CA ALA A 24 13.94 -58.39 0.68
C ALA A 24 14.11 -57.52 -0.60
N LEU A 25 15.14 -56.65 -0.52
CA LEU A 25 16.11 -56.29 -1.60
C LEU A 25 17.00 -57.54 -1.97
N PRO A 26 17.82 -57.59 -3.07
CA PRO A 26 18.56 -56.45 -3.64
C PRO A 26 18.90 -56.41 -5.17
N ALA A 27 19.38 -55.21 -5.55
CA ALA A 27 20.31 -54.81 -6.62
C ALA A 27 20.87 -55.80 -7.66
N CYS A 28 20.97 -55.30 -8.91
CA CYS A 28 22.23 -55.35 -9.67
C CYS A 28 22.38 -54.11 -10.60
N ARG A 29 23.61 -53.85 -11.11
CA ARG A 29 23.93 -52.71 -12.02
C ARG A 29 24.26 -53.22 -13.46
N PRO A 30 25.14 -52.60 -14.30
CA PRO A 30 24.70 -52.08 -15.60
C PRO A 30 25.51 -52.65 -16.79
N PRO A 31 25.39 -52.09 -18.01
CA PRO A 31 26.41 -52.19 -19.03
C PRO A 31 27.19 -50.88 -19.22
N THR A 32 28.53 -50.93 -19.16
CA THR A 32 29.42 -49.85 -19.65
C THR A 32 30.63 -50.41 -20.40
N ARG A 33 30.82 -50.00 -21.66
CA ARG A 33 32.08 -50.07 -22.43
C ARG A 33 32.06 -48.99 -23.52
N ARG A 34 33.19 -48.49 -24.05
CA ARG A 34 34.49 -48.02 -23.53
C ARG A 34 35.39 -47.75 -24.75
N PHE A 35 36.50 -47.02 -24.55
CA PHE A 35 37.61 -46.77 -25.51
C PHE A 35 37.31 -45.76 -26.64
N ALA A 36 38.27 -44.98 -27.13
CA ALA A 36 39.70 -44.84 -26.77
C ALA A 36 40.19 -43.37 -26.90
N ALA A 37 41.37 -43.09 -26.34
CA ALA A 37 42.08 -41.81 -26.49
C ALA A 37 43.39 -42.00 -27.27
N ARG A 38 43.86 -40.95 -27.97
CA ARG A 38 45.23 -40.79 -28.48
C ARG A 38 45.64 -39.30 -28.50
N ARG A 39 46.91 -39.01 -28.77
CA ARG A 39 47.64 -37.79 -28.34
C ARG A 39 48.69 -37.37 -29.39
N LEU A 40 49.12 -36.09 -29.37
CA LEU A 40 50.22 -35.49 -30.16
C LEU A 40 49.85 -35.24 -31.67
N LEU A 41 50.39 -34.27 -32.43
CA LEU A 41 51.62 -33.43 -32.33
C LEU A 41 51.41 -31.99 -32.93
N ARG A 42 52.44 -31.11 -32.88
CA ARG A 42 52.54 -29.75 -33.52
C ARG A 42 53.42 -29.80 -34.80
N PRO A 43 53.34 -28.83 -35.75
CA PRO A 43 54.10 -27.53 -35.74
C PRO A 43 53.15 -26.28 -35.69
N ALA A 44 53.49 -25.00 -35.43
CA ALA A 44 54.63 -24.08 -35.73
C ALA A 44 54.66 -23.61 -37.21
N PHE A 45 54.75 -22.33 -37.63
CA PHE A 45 55.13 -21.00 -37.06
C PHE A 45 54.24 -19.87 -37.72
N ALA A 46 54.43 -18.55 -37.58
CA ALA A 46 54.59 -17.62 -36.42
C ALA A 46 54.59 -16.13 -36.94
N ALA A 47 54.43 -15.13 -36.04
CA ALA A 47 54.44 -13.65 -36.31
C ALA A 47 53.27 -13.10 -37.17
N CYS A 48 52.86 -11.82 -37.13
CA CYS A 48 53.14 -10.61 -36.31
C CYS A 48 51.86 -9.71 -36.32
N ALA A 49 51.64 -8.64 -35.55
CA ALA A 49 52.44 -7.88 -34.57
C ALA A 49 51.56 -7.30 -33.43
N LEU A 50 52.15 -6.61 -32.46
CA LEU A 50 51.46 -5.96 -31.33
C LEU A 50 51.02 -4.51 -31.64
N ALA A 51 50.01 -4.03 -30.91
CA ALA A 51 49.91 -2.63 -30.50
C ALA A 51 49.56 -2.56 -29.01
N VAL A 52 50.30 -1.77 -28.24
CA VAL A 52 50.13 -1.56 -26.78
C VAL A 52 50.20 -0.06 -26.51
N PHE A 53 49.33 0.46 -25.64
CA PHE A 53 49.37 1.86 -25.19
C PHE A 53 49.34 1.95 -23.66
N ALA A 54 50.53 2.04 -23.06
CA ALA A 54 50.74 2.45 -21.68
C ALA A 54 52.20 2.89 -21.46
N ALA A 55 52.49 4.18 -21.58
CA ALA A 55 53.73 4.80 -21.11
C ALA A 55 53.53 6.30 -20.89
N ALA A 56 54.05 6.83 -19.78
CA ALA A 56 54.16 8.27 -19.56
C ALA A 56 55.44 8.83 -20.21
N HIS A 57 55.58 10.16 -20.28
CA HIS A 57 56.67 10.94 -19.65
C HIS A 57 56.58 12.43 -20.04
N SER A 58 56.71 13.31 -19.05
CA SER A 58 57.25 14.68 -19.23
C SER A 58 58.77 14.62 -18.97
N PRO A 59 59.59 15.55 -19.49
CA PRO A 59 59.88 16.75 -18.68
C PRO A 59 60.30 18.04 -19.44
N ALA A 60 60.08 19.20 -18.81
CA ALA A 60 60.89 20.42 -18.95
C ALA A 60 60.67 21.30 -17.69
N ALA A 61 61.62 22.17 -17.34
CA ALA A 61 61.63 22.84 -16.02
C ALA A 61 61.84 24.36 -16.09
N CYS A 62 61.28 25.06 -15.10
CA CYS A 62 61.86 26.25 -14.48
C CYS A 62 61.52 26.24 -12.97
N ALA A 63 62.26 26.99 -12.15
CA ALA A 63 62.46 26.68 -10.73
C ALA A 63 62.24 27.87 -9.77
N GLN A 64 62.43 27.59 -8.46
CA GLN A 64 62.47 28.46 -7.27
C GLN A 64 61.19 28.44 -6.40
N ALA A 65 61.25 28.50 -5.06
CA ALA A 65 62.32 28.20 -4.08
C ALA A 65 61.75 28.13 -2.63
N ALA A 66 62.56 27.67 -1.66
CA ALA A 66 62.30 27.56 -0.19
C ALA A 66 61.21 26.55 0.24
N SER A 67 61.48 25.48 1.01
CA SER A 67 62.11 25.33 2.36
C SER A 67 61.08 25.48 3.49
N ALA A 68 60.52 24.39 4.06
CA ALA A 68 61.06 23.55 5.17
C ALA A 68 60.94 24.23 6.56
N ALA A 69 60.72 23.54 7.69
CA ALA A 69 60.70 22.10 7.99
C ALA A 69 59.71 21.76 9.15
N SER A 70 59.51 20.46 9.43
CA SER A 70 58.81 19.96 10.63
C SER A 70 59.75 19.80 11.83
N ILE A 71 59.23 19.87 13.08
CA ILE A 71 59.58 18.98 14.22
C ILE A 71 58.73 19.27 15.48
N THR A 72 58.48 18.22 16.26
CA THR A 72 57.68 18.16 17.51
C THR A 72 58.49 18.55 18.76
N THR A 73 57.89 19.13 19.81
CA THR A 73 58.06 18.79 21.26
C THR A 73 57.22 19.68 22.20
N GLN A 74 57.24 19.42 23.52
CA GLN A 74 56.25 19.87 24.52
C GLN A 74 56.89 20.64 25.73
N PRO A 75 56.27 20.83 26.92
CA PRO A 75 56.11 22.12 27.61
C PRO A 75 57.19 22.44 28.69
N PRO A 76 57.04 23.52 29.51
CA PRO A 76 56.57 23.31 30.89
C PRO A 76 55.79 24.44 31.62
N ALA A 77 54.92 24.00 32.56
CA ALA A 77 54.53 24.50 33.89
C ALA A 77 54.55 26.01 34.36
N ALA A 78 53.35 26.54 34.62
CA ALA A 78 52.77 26.97 35.94
C ALA A 78 53.37 28.08 36.87
N ALA A 79 52.51 29.03 37.30
CA ALA A 79 52.27 29.50 38.71
C ALA A 79 51.47 30.86 38.76
N VAL A 80 50.75 31.32 39.81
CA VAL A 80 49.98 30.74 40.96
C VAL A 80 49.05 31.85 41.57
N ALA A 81 47.75 31.56 41.82
CA ALA A 81 46.80 32.10 42.82
C ALA A 81 46.55 33.65 42.99
N PRO A 82 45.58 34.14 43.81
CA PRO A 82 44.51 33.46 44.57
C PRO A 82 43.05 33.95 44.29
N ALA A 83 42.07 33.32 44.94
CA ALA A 83 40.64 33.71 44.98
C ALA A 83 40.18 34.09 46.41
N PRO A 84 38.98 34.67 46.57
CA PRO A 84 37.91 34.03 47.37
C PRO A 84 36.47 34.31 46.87
N ASP A 85 35.39 33.62 47.26
CA ASP A 85 35.16 32.21 47.68
C ASP A 85 33.62 31.94 47.69
N THR A 86 33.19 30.72 48.03
CA THR A 86 31.79 30.24 48.25
C THR A 86 30.89 30.03 47.02
N ALA A 87 30.11 28.93 46.88
CA ALA A 87 30.13 27.67 47.64
C ALA A 87 29.51 26.47 46.86
N SER A 88 30.07 25.28 47.12
CA SER A 88 29.43 23.94 47.11
C SER A 88 28.73 23.40 45.84
N ALA A 89 29.35 22.37 45.23
CA ALA A 89 28.72 21.45 44.27
C ALA A 89 28.90 19.97 44.70
N PRO A 90 27.98 19.05 44.34
CA PRO A 90 28.09 17.64 44.71
C PRO A 90 28.88 16.78 43.70
N ARG A 91 30.04 16.30 44.16
CA ARG A 91 30.66 14.97 43.91
C ARG A 91 30.27 14.21 42.62
N ALA A 92 31.24 14.08 41.69
CA ALA A 92 31.15 13.21 40.52
C ALA A 92 31.12 11.70 40.86
N ALA A 93 30.63 10.88 39.92
CA ALA A 93 30.53 9.42 40.02
C ALA A 93 31.10 8.71 38.77
N GLN A 94 31.51 7.44 38.93
CA GLN A 94 32.00 6.57 37.85
C GLN A 94 30.84 5.93 37.04
N PRO A 95 31.08 5.47 35.80
CA PRO A 95 30.03 4.98 34.91
C PRO A 95 29.58 3.55 35.23
N PRO A 96 28.28 3.25 35.15
CA PRO A 96 27.77 1.88 35.14
C PRO A 96 26.82 1.57 33.97
N GLY A 97 27.07 0.45 33.29
CA GLY A 97 26.04 -0.42 32.72
C GLY A 97 25.40 -0.04 31.37
N GLU A 98 25.44 -0.99 30.45
CA GLU A 98 24.44 -1.09 29.38
C GLU A 98 23.04 -1.21 30.03
N THR A 99 22.11 -0.35 29.63
CA THR A 99 20.69 -0.48 29.96
C THR A 99 19.88 -0.26 28.69
N ALA A 100 18.88 -1.11 28.47
CA ALA A 100 18.12 -1.11 27.22
C ALA A 100 17.41 0.23 26.99
N ALA A 101 17.40 0.69 25.74
CA ALA A 101 16.70 1.92 25.36
C ALA A 101 15.21 1.79 25.68
N SER A 102 14.76 2.44 26.76
CA SER A 102 13.35 2.44 27.14
C SER A 102 12.57 3.27 26.11
N ALA A 103 11.72 2.61 25.34
CA ALA A 103 10.71 3.32 24.55
C ALA A 103 9.90 4.25 25.46
N GLY A 104 9.69 5.49 25.02
CA GLY A 104 8.81 6.43 25.71
C GLY A 104 7.39 5.86 25.84
N PRO A 105 6.59 6.30 26.83
CA PRO A 105 5.23 5.83 26.99
C PRO A 105 4.42 6.12 25.71
N ALA A 106 4.00 5.06 25.02
CA ALA A 106 3.21 5.17 23.81
C ALA A 106 1.94 5.99 24.09
N VAL A 107 1.68 7.00 23.26
CA VAL A 107 0.47 7.82 23.37
C VAL A 107 -0.73 6.91 23.12
N ALA A 108 -1.63 6.80 24.10
CA ALA A 108 -2.82 5.97 23.99
C ALA A 108 -3.63 6.39 22.75
N ALA A 109 -3.83 5.45 21.83
CA ALA A 109 -4.47 5.73 20.54
C ALA A 109 -5.86 6.37 20.75
N PRO A 110 -6.14 7.54 20.15
CA PRO A 110 -7.42 8.21 20.33
C PRO A 110 -8.57 7.33 19.81
N PRO A 111 -9.65 7.15 20.59
CA PRO A 111 -10.75 6.27 20.23
C PRO A 111 -11.52 6.78 19.01
N PRO A 112 -12.00 5.88 18.14
CA PRO A 112 -12.73 6.24 16.92
C PRO A 112 -14.20 6.63 17.21
N PRO A 113 -14.90 7.28 16.26
CA PRO A 113 -16.26 7.80 16.47
C PRO A 113 -17.27 6.76 16.96
N SER A 114 -17.25 5.54 16.44
CA SER A 114 -18.12 4.44 16.88
C SER A 114 -17.91 4.05 18.35
N VAL A 115 -16.71 4.26 18.91
CA VAL A 115 -16.39 4.02 20.32
C VAL A 115 -16.71 5.26 21.18
N LEU A 116 -16.45 6.47 20.68
CA LEU A 116 -16.75 7.73 21.37
C LEU A 116 -18.25 7.95 21.60
N TYR A 117 -19.07 7.64 20.60
CA TYR A 117 -20.51 7.95 20.61
C TYR A 117 -21.40 6.70 20.77
N GLY A 118 -20.87 5.50 20.50
CA GLY A 118 -21.56 4.23 20.77
C GLY A 118 -22.91 4.10 20.05
N SER A 119 -23.99 3.91 20.83
CA SER A 119 -25.34 3.80 20.29
C SER A 119 -25.80 5.02 19.48
N LEU A 120 -25.36 6.24 19.84
CA LEU A 120 -25.63 7.45 19.04
C LEU A 120 -25.04 7.31 17.63
N TYR A 121 -23.80 6.81 17.53
CA TYR A 121 -23.17 6.55 16.22
C TYR A 121 -24.01 5.57 15.41
N ARG A 122 -24.27 4.40 15.99
CA ARG A 122 -25.06 3.34 15.37
C ARG A 122 -26.45 3.81 14.90
N GLU A 123 -27.11 4.71 15.62
CA GLU A 123 -28.42 5.24 15.23
C GLU A 123 -28.35 6.29 14.13
N VAL A 124 -27.37 7.19 14.16
CA VAL A 124 -27.15 8.21 13.10
C VAL A 124 -26.82 7.54 11.76
N GLU A 125 -25.92 6.54 11.79
CA GLU A 125 -25.53 5.72 10.64
C GLU A 125 -26.72 4.93 10.06
N LEU A 126 -27.41 4.15 10.90
CA LEU A 126 -28.48 3.26 10.43
C LEU A 126 -29.78 3.99 10.08
N ALA A 127 -29.98 5.23 10.56
CA ALA A 127 -31.03 6.12 10.09
C ALA A 127 -30.65 6.85 8.78
N GLN A 128 -29.43 6.65 8.26
CA GLN A 128 -28.89 7.30 7.07
C GLN A 128 -29.07 8.84 7.16
N VAL A 129 -28.64 9.45 8.27
CA VAL A 129 -28.74 10.91 8.48
C VAL A 129 -28.03 11.70 7.36
N PHE A 130 -26.93 11.14 6.87
CA PHE A 130 -26.25 11.52 5.62
C PHE A 130 -26.26 10.32 4.66
N ASP A 131 -26.05 10.57 3.37
CA ASP A 131 -26.08 9.51 2.34
C ASP A 131 -24.73 8.81 2.11
N ASP A 132 -23.64 9.37 2.67
CA ASP A 132 -22.32 8.73 2.81
C ASP A 132 -21.97 8.65 4.30
N SER A 133 -21.77 7.43 4.81
CA SER A 133 -21.42 7.11 6.21
C SER A 133 -20.18 7.88 6.71
N LYS A 134 -19.18 8.11 5.84
CA LYS A 134 -17.97 8.90 6.16
C LYS A 134 -18.30 10.35 6.56
N THR A 135 -19.44 10.88 6.09
CA THR A 135 -19.91 12.24 6.44
C THR A 135 -20.11 12.44 7.93
N PHE A 136 -20.45 11.39 8.71
CA PHE A 136 -20.56 11.49 10.16
C PHE A 136 -19.27 11.09 10.89
N ALA A 137 -18.52 10.13 10.34
CA ALA A 137 -17.16 9.80 10.80
C ALA A 137 -16.23 11.03 10.84
N ASP A 138 -16.46 12.00 9.95
CA ASP A 138 -15.65 13.22 9.79
C ASP A 138 -16.23 14.47 10.45
N ARG A 139 -17.36 14.37 11.17
CA ARG A 139 -17.91 15.53 11.89
C ARG A 139 -17.07 15.90 13.09
N VAL A 140 -16.85 17.21 13.26
CA VAL A 140 -16.14 17.77 14.42
C VAL A 140 -17.15 18.02 15.54
N PRO A 141 -16.99 17.44 16.74
CA PRO A 141 -17.92 17.66 17.85
C PRO A 141 -17.77 19.09 18.40
N THR A 142 -18.90 19.73 18.73
CA THR A 142 -18.92 21.08 19.32
C THR A 142 -18.82 21.09 20.85
N ALA A 143 -18.83 19.91 21.48
CA ALA A 143 -18.68 19.72 22.91
C ALA A 143 -17.94 18.39 23.22
N PRO A 144 -17.39 18.18 24.43
CA PRO A 144 -16.76 16.91 24.79
C PRO A 144 -17.68 15.69 24.55
N PRO A 145 -17.20 14.57 23.96
CA PRO A 145 -18.06 13.45 23.56
C PRO A 145 -18.97 12.90 24.67
N ALA A 146 -18.50 12.84 25.92
CA ALA A 146 -19.30 12.42 27.06
C ALA A 146 -20.51 13.33 27.34
N GLN A 147 -20.40 14.64 27.06
CA GLN A 147 -21.51 15.60 27.17
C GLN A 147 -22.51 15.42 26.02
N ILE A 148 -22.03 15.16 24.80
CA ILE A 148 -22.89 14.88 23.64
C ILE A 148 -23.70 13.60 23.88
N VAL A 149 -23.05 12.52 24.34
CA VAL A 149 -23.72 11.24 24.66
C VAL A 149 -24.70 11.38 25.84
N ALA A 150 -24.40 12.23 26.83
CA ALA A 150 -25.33 12.54 27.92
C ALA A 150 -26.54 13.35 27.44
N ALA A 151 -26.32 14.36 26.59
CA ALA A 151 -27.38 15.17 25.98
C ALA A 151 -28.29 14.33 25.08
N TRP A 152 -27.72 13.41 24.29
CA TRP A 152 -28.48 12.45 23.47
C TRP A 152 -29.41 11.60 24.35
N ARG A 153 -28.89 10.93 25.38
CA ARG A 153 -29.68 10.11 26.31
C ARG A 153 -30.78 10.88 27.06
N ALA A 154 -30.62 12.20 27.20
CA ALA A 154 -31.59 13.08 27.83
C ALA A 154 -32.58 13.72 26.84
N ASP A 155 -32.42 13.51 25.53
CA ASP A 155 -33.28 14.12 24.52
C ASP A 155 -34.64 13.40 24.46
N ALA A 156 -35.65 14.02 25.07
CA ALA A 156 -37.00 13.48 25.14
C ALA A 156 -37.69 13.35 23.76
N GLN A 157 -37.25 14.10 22.74
CA GLN A 157 -37.75 13.93 21.37
C GLN A 157 -37.18 12.66 20.72
N LEU A 158 -35.96 12.24 21.09
CA LEU A 158 -35.36 10.99 20.65
C LEU A 158 -35.71 9.76 21.50
N HIS A 159 -36.27 9.93 22.70
CA HIS A 159 -36.48 8.81 23.63
C HIS A 159 -37.89 8.67 24.24
N SER A 160 -38.81 9.63 24.06
CA SER A 160 -40.21 9.46 24.49
C SER A 160 -40.99 8.54 23.52
N PRO A 161 -41.81 7.58 24.02
CA PRO A 161 -42.77 6.85 23.19
C PRO A 161 -43.75 7.76 22.44
N ASP A 162 -44.13 8.88 23.06
CA ASP A 162 -45.10 9.84 22.51
C ASP A 162 -44.47 10.86 21.53
N SER A 163 -43.17 10.73 21.24
CA SER A 163 -42.40 11.66 20.40
C SER A 163 -42.81 11.70 18.92
N GLY A 164 -43.58 10.71 18.45
CA GLY A 164 -43.85 10.49 17.04
C GLY A 164 -42.68 9.89 16.23
N THR A 165 -41.50 9.69 16.83
CA THR A 165 -40.32 9.10 16.14
C THR A 165 -40.39 7.57 15.94
N ALA A 166 -41.61 7.01 15.96
CA ALA A 166 -41.88 5.63 15.56
C ALA A 166 -41.79 5.43 14.04
N ASP A 167 -42.00 6.51 13.26
CA ASP A 167 -41.71 6.54 11.82
C ASP A 167 -40.21 6.78 11.55
N ALA A 168 -39.70 6.18 10.47
CA ALA A 168 -38.30 6.26 10.07
C ALA A 168 -37.88 7.65 9.55
N ALA A 169 -38.76 8.38 8.85
CA ALA A 169 -38.46 9.73 8.38
C ALA A 169 -38.49 10.74 9.54
N ALA A 170 -39.47 10.61 10.46
CA ALA A 170 -39.49 11.34 11.73
C ALA A 170 -38.23 11.06 12.57
N ARG A 171 -37.78 9.80 12.63
CA ARG A 171 -36.53 9.43 13.31
C ARG A 171 -35.29 10.04 12.67
N LYS A 172 -35.15 9.95 11.34
CA LYS A 172 -34.05 10.61 10.60
C LYS A 172 -34.03 12.11 10.88
N ALA A 173 -35.18 12.80 10.76
CA ALA A 173 -35.27 14.24 10.99
C ALA A 173 -34.86 14.66 12.41
N ALA A 174 -35.29 13.92 13.44
CA ALA A 174 -34.90 14.19 14.84
C ALA A 174 -33.39 13.97 15.06
N LEU A 175 -32.81 12.90 14.49
CA LEU A 175 -31.37 12.65 14.55
C LEU A 175 -30.57 13.70 13.77
N THR A 176 -31.03 14.14 12.59
CA THR A 176 -30.42 15.26 11.84
C THR A 176 -30.40 16.55 12.66
N ALA A 177 -31.51 16.88 13.34
CA ALA A 177 -31.59 18.05 14.20
C ALA A 177 -30.68 17.97 15.44
N PHE A 178 -30.50 16.78 16.01
CA PHE A 178 -29.54 16.54 17.10
C PHE A 178 -28.10 16.66 16.60
N VAL A 179 -27.75 16.02 15.48
CA VAL A 179 -26.41 16.06 14.90
C VAL A 179 -26.01 17.50 14.57
N ASN A 180 -26.85 18.26 13.86
CA ASN A 180 -26.58 19.66 13.51
C ASN A 180 -26.44 20.61 14.73
N ARG A 181 -26.84 20.18 15.94
CA ARG A 181 -26.65 20.94 17.19
C ARG A 181 -25.29 20.66 17.84
N TYR A 182 -24.79 19.43 17.76
CA TYR A 182 -23.61 18.95 18.47
C TYR A 182 -22.38 18.65 17.60
N PHE A 183 -22.53 18.77 16.27
CA PHE A 183 -21.51 18.38 15.30
C PHE A 183 -21.40 19.39 14.14
N ALA A 184 -20.27 20.08 14.07
CA ALA A 184 -19.92 20.94 12.94
C ALA A 184 -19.51 20.09 11.72
N PRO A 185 -19.69 20.60 10.48
CA PRO A 185 -19.03 20.02 9.30
C PRO A 185 -17.49 20.06 9.48
N PRO A 186 -16.74 19.19 8.77
CA PRO A 186 -15.28 19.31 8.71
C PRO A 186 -14.88 20.69 8.17
N PRO A 187 -13.73 21.25 8.60
CA PRO A 187 -13.36 22.64 8.31
C PRO A 187 -13.06 22.91 6.83
N HIS A 188 -12.71 21.88 6.05
CA HIS A 188 -12.41 22.01 4.62
C HIS A 188 -13.64 21.72 3.75
N THR A 189 -14.73 22.49 3.94
CA THR A 189 -15.79 22.56 2.93
C THR A 189 -15.24 23.29 1.69
N VAL A 190 -14.64 22.51 0.79
CA VAL A 190 -13.81 22.97 -0.33
C VAL A 190 -14.49 24.06 -1.17
N ASP A 191 -13.84 25.22 -1.30
CA ASP A 191 -14.16 26.20 -2.34
C ASP A 191 -14.09 25.50 -3.70
N ARG A 192 -15.23 25.41 -4.40
CA ARG A 192 -15.35 24.61 -5.63
C ARG A 192 -14.36 25.06 -6.69
N TYR A 193 -13.23 24.38 -6.78
CA TYR A 193 -12.27 24.56 -7.86
C TYR A 193 -12.95 24.27 -9.19
N VAL A 194 -12.93 25.27 -10.08
CA VAL A 194 -13.40 25.15 -11.46
C VAL A 194 -12.16 25.11 -12.33
N SER A 195 -11.96 24.00 -13.03
CA SER A 195 -10.88 23.83 -13.99
C SER A 195 -10.98 24.88 -15.10
N ASP A 196 -9.86 25.51 -15.44
CA ASP A 196 -9.75 26.29 -16.69
C ASP A 196 -9.70 25.30 -17.87
N PRO A 197 -10.66 25.33 -18.81
CA PRO A 197 -10.70 24.42 -19.96
C PRO A 197 -9.56 24.65 -20.97
N ASN A 198 -8.80 25.74 -20.84
CA ASN A 198 -7.69 26.09 -21.73
C ASN A 198 -6.32 25.60 -21.22
N GLN A 199 -6.24 25.08 -19.99
CA GLN A 199 -5.00 24.53 -19.44
C GLN A 199 -4.58 23.25 -20.16
N SER A 200 -3.27 23.01 -20.29
CA SER A 200 -2.81 21.66 -20.60
C SER A 200 -3.01 20.77 -19.38
N VAL A 201 -3.08 19.44 -19.58
CA VAL A 201 -3.21 18.50 -18.44
C VAL A 201 -2.06 18.62 -17.44
N ALA A 202 -0.87 19.05 -17.89
CA ALA A 202 0.29 19.27 -17.02
C ALA A 202 0.11 20.53 -16.16
N ASP A 203 -0.33 21.65 -16.74
CA ASP A 203 -0.62 22.90 -16.00
C ASP A 203 -1.78 22.70 -15.02
N HIS A 204 -2.76 21.88 -15.41
CA HIS A 204 -3.89 21.48 -14.58
C HIS A 204 -3.46 20.65 -13.36
N ILE A 205 -2.61 19.63 -13.56
CA ILE A 205 -2.00 18.86 -12.46
C ILE A 205 -1.17 19.77 -11.56
N ASP A 206 -0.31 20.61 -12.16
CA ASP A 206 0.59 21.49 -11.42
C ASP A 206 -0.17 22.58 -10.65
N THR A 207 -1.39 22.94 -11.09
CA THR A 207 -2.36 23.76 -10.35
C THR A 207 -3.05 22.98 -9.24
N LEU A 208 -3.53 21.77 -9.52
CA LEU A 208 -4.26 20.93 -8.55
C LEU A 208 -3.44 20.56 -7.33
N TRP A 209 -2.10 20.48 -7.41
CA TRP A 209 -1.26 20.33 -6.22
C TRP A 209 -1.49 21.43 -5.17
N ASN A 210 -1.87 22.65 -5.57
CA ASN A 210 -2.25 23.71 -4.62
C ASN A 210 -3.63 23.49 -4.00
N VAL A 211 -4.57 22.89 -4.74
CA VAL A 211 -5.98 22.66 -4.35
C VAL A 211 -6.12 21.44 -3.43
N LEU A 212 -5.33 20.41 -3.71
CA LEU A 212 -5.26 19.16 -2.94
C LEU A 212 -4.34 19.28 -1.71
N SER A 213 -3.53 20.34 -1.61
CA SER A 213 -2.72 20.62 -0.41
C SER A 213 -3.59 20.94 0.81
N ARG A 214 -3.10 20.55 1.99
CA ARG A 214 -3.58 20.94 3.32
C ARG A 214 -2.42 21.57 4.09
N ALA A 215 -2.75 22.51 4.97
CA ALA A 215 -1.78 23.10 5.89
C ALA A 215 -1.52 22.16 7.08
N PRO A 216 -0.40 22.34 7.82
CA PRO A 216 -0.17 21.61 9.07
C PRO A 216 -1.34 21.77 10.05
N ASP A 217 -1.71 20.69 10.70
CA ASP A 217 -2.80 20.68 11.68
C ASP A 217 -2.35 21.28 13.02
N THR A 218 -3.19 22.12 13.63
CA THR A 218 -2.97 22.53 15.03
C THR A 218 -3.79 21.65 16.00
N ALA A 219 -3.16 21.23 17.10
CA ALA A 219 -3.83 20.42 18.13
C ALA A 219 -5.08 21.10 18.74
N THR A 220 -5.17 22.43 18.67
CA THR A 220 -6.33 23.21 19.10
C THR A 220 -7.52 23.19 18.13
N GLN A 221 -7.33 22.84 16.86
CA GLN A 221 -8.42 22.69 15.89
C GLN A 221 -9.14 21.33 15.97
N GLN A 222 -8.55 20.35 16.67
CA GLN A 222 -8.93 18.94 16.54
C GLN A 222 -9.39 18.26 17.84
N ALA A 223 -9.83 19.01 18.86
CA ALA A 223 -10.28 18.43 20.13
C ALA A 223 -11.47 17.46 19.93
N ALA A 224 -11.20 16.15 20.05
CA ALA A 224 -12.11 15.05 19.72
C ALA A 224 -12.61 14.99 18.25
N SER A 225 -11.86 15.60 17.32
CA SER A 225 -12.01 15.34 15.88
C SER A 225 -11.61 13.88 15.55
N SER A 226 -12.06 13.38 14.39
CA SER A 226 -11.50 12.15 13.82
C SER A 226 -10.19 12.38 13.07
N LEU A 227 -9.90 13.60 12.60
CA LEU A 227 -8.63 13.92 11.94
C LEU A 227 -7.48 13.95 12.96
N LEU A 228 -6.34 13.36 12.60
CA LEU A 228 -5.14 13.22 13.44
C LEU A 228 -4.08 14.23 12.99
N PRO A 229 -3.41 14.98 13.89
CA PRO A 229 -2.68 16.17 13.47
C PRO A 229 -1.35 15.84 12.79
N LEU A 230 -1.15 16.35 11.58
CA LEU A 230 0.10 16.26 10.81
C LEU A 230 0.95 17.55 10.95
N PRO A 231 2.26 17.43 11.27
CA PRO A 231 3.12 18.60 11.53
C PRO A 231 3.63 19.36 10.29
N TYR A 232 3.51 18.81 9.08
CA TYR A 232 3.92 19.43 7.82
C TYR A 232 2.74 19.51 6.83
N PRO A 233 2.80 20.34 5.78
CA PRO A 233 1.82 20.29 4.69
C PRO A 233 1.73 18.90 4.05
N TYR A 234 0.55 18.54 3.54
CA TYR A 234 0.30 17.26 2.88
C TYR A 234 -0.71 17.40 1.74
N VAL A 235 -0.77 16.45 0.83
CA VAL A 235 -1.69 16.42 -0.31
C VAL A 235 -2.70 15.29 -0.13
N VAL A 236 -3.99 15.61 -0.21
CA VAL A 236 -5.07 14.61 -0.11
C VAL A 236 -5.45 14.07 -1.49
N PRO A 237 -6.01 12.85 -1.62
CA PRO A 237 -6.38 12.30 -2.91
C PRO A 237 -7.45 13.12 -3.65
N GLY A 238 -8.44 13.68 -2.93
CA GLY A 238 -9.51 14.53 -3.50
C GLY A 238 -10.93 14.01 -3.22
N GLY A 239 -11.93 14.84 -3.49
CA GLY A 239 -13.33 14.50 -3.26
C GLY A 239 -13.66 14.28 -1.77
N ARG A 240 -14.19 13.09 -1.43
CA ARG A 240 -14.50 12.64 -0.05
C ARG A 240 -13.26 12.34 0.80
N PHE A 241 -12.07 12.31 0.17
CA PHE A 241 -10.80 12.03 0.81
C PHE A 241 -10.11 13.36 1.17
N ASP A 242 -10.29 13.79 2.43
CA ASP A 242 -9.83 15.06 3.00
C ASP A 242 -8.75 14.84 4.09
N GLU A 243 -8.05 13.70 3.96
CA GLU A 243 -6.99 13.21 4.83
C GLU A 243 -5.87 12.66 3.93
N ILE A 244 -4.64 12.58 4.46
CA ILE A 244 -3.57 11.85 3.79
C ILE A 244 -3.96 10.36 3.72
N TYR A 245 -3.65 9.68 2.62
CA TYR A 245 -3.71 8.22 2.50
C TYR A 245 -2.32 7.67 2.18
N TYR A 246 -1.95 6.54 2.78
CA TYR A 246 -0.57 6.06 2.80
C TYR A 246 -0.04 5.72 1.39
N TRP A 247 -0.57 4.69 0.73
CA TRP A 247 0.01 4.25 -0.54
C TRP A 247 -0.25 5.26 -1.69
N ASP A 248 -1.40 5.94 -1.69
CA ASP A 248 -1.73 7.07 -2.57
C ASP A 248 -0.60 8.10 -2.61
N SER A 249 -0.07 8.44 -1.44
CA SER A 249 0.93 9.50 -1.29
C SER A 249 2.27 9.17 -1.94
N TYR A 250 2.63 7.89 -2.11
CA TYR A 250 3.81 7.55 -2.90
C TYR A 250 3.62 7.94 -4.39
N PHE A 251 2.43 7.68 -4.93
CA PHE A 251 2.09 8.06 -6.31
C PHE A 251 1.91 9.57 -6.47
N ILE A 252 1.45 10.27 -5.42
CA ILE A 252 1.47 11.74 -5.36
C ILE A 252 2.91 12.27 -5.33
N MET A 253 3.80 11.74 -4.47
CA MET A 253 5.20 12.16 -4.36
C MET A 253 5.97 12.02 -5.69
N LEU A 254 5.72 10.95 -6.46
CA LEU A 254 6.23 10.81 -7.84
C LEU A 254 5.77 11.96 -8.75
N GLY A 255 4.51 12.38 -8.60
CA GLY A 255 3.95 13.56 -9.24
C GLY A 255 4.58 14.87 -8.80
N LEU A 256 4.81 15.04 -7.50
CA LEU A 256 5.42 16.23 -6.92
C LEU A 256 6.87 16.39 -7.40
N GLU A 257 7.69 15.33 -7.41
CA GLU A 257 9.03 15.37 -8.02
C GLU A 257 8.98 15.67 -9.52
N ALA A 258 8.06 15.03 -10.27
CA ALA A 258 7.83 15.31 -11.69
C ALA A 258 7.35 16.76 -11.97
N SER A 259 6.82 17.44 -10.95
CA SER A 259 6.41 18.86 -10.96
C SER A 259 7.42 19.80 -10.29
N GLY A 260 8.59 19.28 -9.88
CA GLY A 260 9.64 20.03 -9.17
C GLY A 260 9.33 20.39 -7.71
N ARG A 261 8.17 19.98 -7.17
CA ARG A 261 7.63 20.30 -5.83
C ARG A 261 8.23 19.42 -4.71
N HIS A 262 9.53 19.13 -4.80
CA HIS A 262 10.28 18.27 -3.90
C HIS A 262 10.12 18.59 -2.40
N ALA A 263 10.08 19.87 -2.02
CA ALA A 263 9.88 20.26 -0.62
C ALA A 263 8.56 19.69 -0.05
N LEU A 264 7.49 19.67 -0.84
CA LEU A 264 6.21 19.09 -0.44
C LEU A 264 6.30 17.55 -0.38
N ALA A 265 7.04 16.90 -1.28
CA ALA A 265 7.28 15.45 -1.21
C ALA A 265 8.10 15.04 0.02
N LEU A 266 9.04 15.88 0.46
CA LEU A 266 9.77 15.71 1.70
C LEU A 266 8.85 15.92 2.92
N ASP A 267 7.92 16.87 2.86
CA ASP A 267 6.90 17.10 3.89
C ASP A 267 5.93 15.91 4.05
N GLU A 268 5.49 15.27 2.95
CA GLU A 268 4.75 13.99 3.01
C GLU A 268 5.54 12.92 3.77
N LEU A 269 6.81 12.72 3.40
CA LEU A 269 7.68 11.73 4.05
C LEU A 269 7.91 12.03 5.54
N ASN A 270 8.01 13.31 5.91
CA ASN A 270 8.07 13.75 7.31
C ASN A 270 6.76 13.47 8.07
N ASN A 271 5.60 13.66 7.43
CA ASN A 271 4.30 13.36 8.02
C ASN A 271 4.14 11.86 8.27
N PHE A 272 4.56 11.00 7.34
CA PHE A 272 4.57 9.55 7.55
C PHE A 272 5.53 9.12 8.66
N ALA A 273 6.72 9.70 8.74
CA ALA A 273 7.63 9.47 9.86
C ALA A 273 6.99 9.86 11.21
N ALA A 274 6.29 10.99 11.26
CA ALA A 274 5.57 11.46 12.45
C ALA A 274 4.35 10.58 12.84
N LEU A 275 3.71 9.92 11.87
CA LEU A 275 2.67 8.92 12.12
C LEU A 275 3.27 7.64 12.74
N ILE A 276 4.37 7.13 12.17
CA ILE A 276 5.10 5.96 12.71
C ILE A 276 5.56 6.23 14.15
N ASP A 277 6.16 7.39 14.41
CA ASP A 277 6.68 7.74 15.73
C ASP A 277 5.58 7.89 16.80
N ARG A 278 4.35 8.20 16.39
CA ARG A 278 3.22 8.42 17.30
C ARG A 278 2.34 7.17 17.50
N TYR A 279 2.20 6.33 16.48
CA TYR A 279 1.26 5.20 16.45
C TYR A 279 1.92 3.84 16.16
N GLY A 280 3.24 3.78 16.03
CA GLY A 280 4.02 2.56 15.74
C GLY A 280 3.93 2.07 14.30
N HIS A 281 3.08 2.68 13.49
CA HIS A 281 2.83 2.34 12.09
C HIS A 281 2.22 3.54 11.35
N ILE A 282 2.17 3.47 10.02
CA ILE A 282 1.35 4.39 9.23
C ILE A 282 -0.08 3.83 9.16
N PRO A 283 -1.10 4.54 9.68
CA PRO A 283 -2.49 4.15 9.48
C PRO A 283 -2.93 4.36 8.02
N ASN A 284 -3.99 3.68 7.59
CA ASN A 284 -4.63 3.78 6.26
C ASN A 284 -4.68 5.22 5.72
N GLY A 285 -5.09 6.15 6.58
CA GLY A 285 -4.95 7.60 6.45
C GLY A 285 -4.96 8.27 7.83
N ASN A 286 -4.78 9.60 7.92
CA ASN A 286 -4.67 10.29 9.22
C ASN A 286 -6.02 10.48 9.97
N ARG A 287 -6.80 9.41 10.17
CA ARG A 287 -8.05 9.39 10.94
C ARG A 287 -8.02 8.42 12.12
N THR A 288 -8.71 8.75 13.22
CA THR A 288 -8.85 7.89 14.43
C THR A 288 -9.41 6.50 14.11
N TYR A 289 -10.34 6.41 13.14
CA TYR A 289 -10.93 5.14 12.70
C TYR A 289 -10.04 4.28 11.81
N TYR A 290 -8.93 4.85 11.30
CA TYR A 290 -7.90 4.14 10.55
C TYR A 290 -6.73 3.65 11.41
N LEU A 291 -6.61 4.07 12.68
CA LEU A 291 -5.55 3.60 13.61
C LEU A 291 -5.57 2.09 13.94
N SER A 292 -6.52 1.33 13.41
CA SER A 292 -6.57 -0.12 13.54
C SER A 292 -5.93 -0.88 12.37
N ARG A 293 -5.50 -0.21 11.29
CA ARG A 293 -4.90 -0.85 10.10
C ARG A 293 -4.00 0.09 9.31
N SER A 294 -3.07 -0.47 8.55
CA SER A 294 -2.21 0.27 7.64
C SER A 294 -2.82 0.41 6.23
N GLN A 295 -1.95 0.42 5.22
CA GLN A 295 -2.22 0.28 3.78
C GLN A 295 -1.00 -0.45 3.16
N PRO A 296 -0.93 -0.71 1.84
CA PRO A 296 0.26 -1.32 1.23
C PRO A 296 1.56 -0.54 1.57
N PRO A 297 2.62 -1.19 2.08
CA PRO A 297 3.74 -0.47 2.67
C PRO A 297 4.70 0.13 1.62
N PHE A 298 4.54 1.42 1.35
CA PHE A 298 5.34 2.19 0.39
C PHE A 298 6.36 3.15 1.02
N PHE A 299 6.48 3.25 2.35
CA PHE A 299 7.40 4.19 3.01
C PHE A 299 8.87 3.95 2.65
N ALA A 300 9.28 2.69 2.45
CA ALA A 300 10.60 2.37 1.92
C ALA A 300 10.83 2.97 0.51
N GLN A 301 9.82 2.89 -0.38
CA GLN A 301 9.86 3.47 -1.72
C GLN A 301 9.80 5.01 -1.67
N MET A 302 9.11 5.61 -0.70
CA MET A 302 9.12 7.06 -0.43
C MET A 302 10.51 7.54 0.02
N VAL A 303 11.14 6.83 0.96
CA VAL A 303 12.53 7.07 1.41
C VAL A 303 13.50 6.96 0.23
N ASN A 304 13.38 5.91 -0.60
CA ASN A 304 14.21 5.75 -1.80
C ASN A 304 14.00 6.88 -2.84
N LEU A 305 12.76 7.35 -3.01
CA LEU A 305 12.45 8.44 -3.95
C LEU A 305 13.12 9.76 -3.53
N VAL A 306 13.04 10.13 -2.25
CA VAL A 306 13.70 11.33 -1.72
C VAL A 306 15.23 11.16 -1.70
N ALA A 307 15.72 9.98 -1.31
CA ALA A 307 17.16 9.67 -1.28
C ALA A 307 17.82 9.68 -2.67
N ALA A 308 17.08 9.41 -3.74
CA ALA A 308 17.56 9.52 -5.12
C ALA A 308 17.95 10.96 -5.52
N ARG A 309 17.51 11.96 -4.75
CA ARG A 309 17.77 13.39 -4.95
C ARG A 309 18.67 13.99 -3.85
N ASP A 310 18.38 13.68 -2.58
CA ASP A 310 19.07 14.27 -1.42
C ASP A 310 20.27 13.42 -0.94
N GLY A 311 20.44 12.21 -1.48
CA GLY A 311 21.54 11.31 -1.20
C GLY A 311 21.36 10.43 0.04
N ASP A 312 22.42 9.69 0.37
CA ASP A 312 22.33 8.56 1.31
C ASP A 312 22.08 8.94 2.78
N SER A 313 22.17 10.22 3.15
CA SER A 313 21.82 10.73 4.49
C SER A 313 20.33 10.54 4.82
N VAL A 314 19.47 10.47 3.80
CA VAL A 314 18.03 10.22 3.94
C VAL A 314 17.74 8.86 4.59
N TYR A 315 18.49 7.81 4.24
CA TYR A 315 18.31 6.49 4.85
C TYR A 315 18.61 6.50 6.35
N LEU A 316 19.66 7.23 6.76
CA LEU A 316 20.02 7.38 8.18
C LEU A 316 18.98 8.20 8.95
N ARG A 317 18.41 9.24 8.32
CA ARG A 317 17.35 10.07 8.90
C ARG A 317 16.07 9.29 9.22
N TYR A 318 15.69 8.33 8.37
CA TYR A 318 14.43 7.58 8.48
C TYR A 318 14.59 6.11 8.93
N LEU A 319 15.82 5.67 9.24
CA LEU A 319 16.08 4.31 9.76
C LEU A 319 15.19 3.96 10.97
N PRO A 320 15.04 4.80 12.02
CA PRO A 320 14.19 4.46 13.17
C PRO A 320 12.71 4.24 12.81
N GLN A 321 12.23 4.85 11.73
CA GLN A 321 10.85 4.70 11.26
C GLN A 321 10.69 3.48 10.35
N LEU A 322 11.67 3.20 9.49
CA LEU A 322 11.74 1.94 8.73
C LEU A 322 11.78 0.72 9.66
N GLU A 323 12.53 0.80 10.77
CA GLU A 323 12.57 -0.24 11.81
C GLU A 323 11.20 -0.46 12.47
N ARG A 324 10.53 0.63 12.85
CA ARG A 324 9.21 0.60 13.50
C ARG A 324 8.13 0.03 12.58
N GLU A 325 8.10 0.44 11.31
CA GLU A 325 7.15 -0.11 10.35
C GLU A 325 7.40 -1.60 10.10
N TYR A 326 8.67 -2.00 9.92
CA TYR A 326 9.01 -3.42 9.79
C TYR A 326 8.62 -4.24 11.03
N ALA A 327 8.80 -3.68 12.23
CA ALA A 327 8.37 -4.31 13.48
C ALA A 327 6.84 -4.43 13.59
N TYR A 328 6.05 -3.49 13.04
CA TYR A 328 4.60 -3.61 12.92
C TYR A 328 4.19 -4.78 12.01
N TRP A 329 4.73 -4.84 10.79
CA TRP A 329 4.41 -5.91 9.84
C TRP A 329 4.89 -7.29 10.33
N MET A 330 5.96 -7.35 11.12
CA MET A 330 6.53 -8.60 11.64
C MET A 330 6.14 -8.93 13.08
N ASP A 331 5.14 -8.26 13.65
CA ASP A 331 4.71 -8.50 15.04
C ASP A 331 4.32 -9.97 15.30
N GLY A 332 4.80 -10.51 16.40
CA GLY A 332 4.63 -11.91 16.79
C GLY A 332 5.42 -12.96 15.97
N ALA A 333 6.10 -12.59 14.87
CA ALA A 333 6.72 -13.54 13.94
C ALA A 333 7.70 -14.52 14.60
N GLU A 334 8.47 -14.08 15.60
CA GLU A 334 9.47 -14.90 16.27
C GLU A 334 8.87 -16.06 17.06
N ASN A 335 7.70 -15.85 17.67
CA ASN A 335 7.01 -16.83 18.53
C ASN A 335 5.86 -17.56 17.82
N LEU A 336 5.55 -17.20 16.57
CA LEU A 336 4.51 -17.82 15.78
C LEU A 336 4.88 -19.27 15.42
N ALA A 337 4.05 -20.23 15.84
CA ALA A 337 4.20 -21.64 15.49
C ALA A 337 3.97 -21.90 13.98
N PRO A 338 4.53 -22.97 13.40
CA PRO A 338 4.19 -23.38 12.03
C PRO A 338 2.69 -23.67 11.87
N ASP A 339 2.17 -23.48 10.66
CA ASP A 339 0.75 -23.68 10.32
C ASP A 339 -0.22 -22.73 11.07
N HIS A 340 0.27 -21.55 11.48
CA HIS A 340 -0.51 -20.53 12.20
C HIS A 340 -0.30 -19.14 11.61
N ALA A 341 -1.23 -18.23 11.88
CA ALA A 341 -1.12 -16.81 11.59
C ALA A 341 -1.40 -15.96 12.83
N TYR A 342 -0.67 -14.85 12.99
CA TYR A 342 -0.88 -13.85 14.04
C TYR A 342 -0.79 -12.46 13.44
N ARG A 343 -1.85 -11.65 13.59
CA ARG A 343 -1.99 -10.35 12.94
C ARG A 343 -1.61 -10.42 11.45
N HIS A 344 -0.65 -9.62 11.01
CA HIS A 344 -0.14 -9.56 9.64
C HIS A 344 0.81 -10.69 9.24
N VAL A 345 1.23 -11.57 10.17
CA VAL A 345 2.23 -12.61 9.91
C VAL A 345 1.57 -13.98 9.73
N VAL A 346 2.03 -14.73 8.74
CA VAL A 346 1.67 -16.13 8.47
C VAL A 346 2.94 -16.98 8.51
N ARG A 347 2.93 -18.08 9.28
CA ARG A 347 3.96 -19.12 9.19
C ARG A 347 3.36 -20.40 8.64
N LEU A 348 3.82 -20.83 7.47
CA LEU A 348 3.40 -22.06 6.82
C LEU A 348 3.92 -23.30 7.58
N ALA A 349 3.39 -24.48 7.24
CA ALA A 349 3.71 -25.74 7.91
C ALA A 349 5.17 -26.19 7.77
N ASP A 350 5.90 -25.71 6.76
CA ASP A 350 7.34 -25.90 6.56
C ASP A 350 8.21 -24.90 7.34
N GLY A 351 7.59 -23.92 8.01
CA GLY A 351 8.25 -22.84 8.73
C GLY A 351 8.44 -21.55 7.92
N THR A 352 8.11 -21.54 6.62
CA THR A 352 8.19 -20.36 5.74
C THR A 352 7.34 -19.21 6.29
N LEU A 353 7.92 -18.00 6.34
CA LEU A 353 7.22 -16.78 6.75
C LEU A 353 6.77 -15.97 5.54
N LEU A 354 5.51 -15.56 5.55
CA LEU A 354 4.90 -14.61 4.64
C LEU A 354 4.01 -13.65 5.44
N ASN A 355 3.55 -12.58 4.80
CA ASN A 355 2.63 -11.62 5.39
C ASN A 355 1.26 -11.61 4.70
N ARG A 356 0.25 -11.14 5.43
CA ARG A 356 -1.14 -10.91 5.04
C ARG A 356 -1.62 -9.55 5.55
N TYR A 357 -2.69 -9.03 4.97
CA TYR A 357 -3.39 -7.86 5.49
C TYR A 357 -4.33 -8.25 6.66
N TRP A 358 -4.42 -7.39 7.68
CA TRP A 358 -5.14 -7.63 8.94
C TRP A 358 -5.44 -6.32 9.72
N ASP A 359 -6.69 -5.86 9.74
CA ASP A 359 -7.12 -4.80 10.68
C ASP A 359 -7.24 -5.38 12.11
N ALA A 360 -6.85 -4.60 13.12
CA ALA A 360 -6.88 -4.94 14.53
C ALA A 360 -8.30 -5.04 15.14
N ARG A 361 -9.34 -4.52 14.48
CA ARG A 361 -10.76 -4.55 14.88
C ARG A 361 -11.60 -5.51 14.03
N ASP A 362 -12.66 -6.03 14.65
CA ASP A 362 -13.69 -6.92 14.10
C ASP A 362 -15.10 -6.35 14.33
N THR A 363 -15.21 -5.04 14.12
CA THR A 363 -16.47 -4.27 14.19
C THR A 363 -16.68 -3.56 12.86
N PRO A 364 -17.89 -3.08 12.52
CA PRO A 364 -18.09 -2.30 11.30
C PRO A 364 -17.04 -1.18 11.16
N ARG A 365 -16.61 -0.89 9.94
CA ARG A 365 -15.90 0.35 9.57
C ARG A 365 -16.67 1.56 10.11
N ASP A 366 -16.00 2.62 10.51
CA ASP A 366 -16.67 3.82 11.02
C ASP A 366 -17.16 4.66 9.82
N GLU A 367 -16.32 4.72 8.80
CA GLU A 367 -16.47 5.38 7.50
C GLU A 367 -17.45 4.71 6.53
N SER A 368 -17.84 3.45 6.80
CA SER A 368 -18.76 2.63 5.99
C SER A 368 -19.66 1.78 6.90
N TYR A 369 -20.08 2.34 8.04
CA TYR A 369 -20.69 1.60 9.15
C TYR A 369 -22.02 0.95 8.79
N ARG A 370 -22.87 1.69 8.08
CA ARG A 370 -24.18 1.21 7.61
C ARG A 370 -24.01 0.05 6.62
N GLU A 371 -23.03 0.13 5.74
CA GLU A 371 -22.75 -0.81 4.64
C GLU A 371 -22.25 -2.14 5.20
N ASP A 372 -21.27 -2.09 6.12
CA ASP A 372 -20.75 -3.25 6.84
C ASP A 372 -21.84 -3.95 7.68
N VAL A 373 -22.72 -3.18 8.34
CA VAL A 373 -23.84 -3.75 9.11
C VAL A 373 -24.91 -4.37 8.20
N LEU A 374 -25.20 -3.78 7.05
CA LEU A 374 -26.15 -4.36 6.08
C LEU A 374 -25.59 -5.61 5.41
N THR A 375 -24.31 -5.64 5.07
CA THR A 375 -23.63 -6.83 4.52
C THR A 375 -23.69 -7.99 5.51
N ALA A 376 -23.40 -7.74 6.79
CA ALA A 376 -23.53 -8.76 7.84
C ALA A 376 -24.97 -9.25 8.05
N ARG A 377 -25.98 -8.37 7.92
CA ARG A 377 -27.40 -8.77 7.97
C ARG A 377 -27.85 -9.59 6.77
N ALA A 378 -27.23 -9.39 5.60
CA ALA A 378 -27.48 -10.18 4.39
C ALA A 378 -26.88 -11.59 4.48
N THR A 379 -25.91 -11.83 5.37
CA THR A 379 -25.27 -13.14 5.58
C THR A 379 -25.35 -13.62 7.03
N PRO A 380 -26.55 -13.89 7.59
CA PRO A 380 -26.71 -14.33 8.98
C PRO A 380 -26.05 -15.69 9.29
N GLN A 381 -25.67 -16.46 8.26
CA GLN A 381 -24.92 -17.70 8.36
C GLN A 381 -23.41 -17.51 8.63
N ARG A 382 -22.87 -16.30 8.43
CA ARG A 382 -21.45 -15.97 8.66
C ARG A 382 -21.28 -15.30 10.02
N ASN A 383 -20.16 -15.56 10.69
CA ASN A 383 -19.81 -14.80 11.89
C ASN A 383 -19.57 -13.33 11.51
N ALA A 384 -20.35 -12.41 12.09
CA ALA A 384 -20.28 -10.99 11.73
C ALA A 384 -18.93 -10.34 12.06
N ALA A 385 -18.27 -10.76 13.15
CA ALA A 385 -16.97 -10.24 13.56
C ALA A 385 -15.86 -10.65 12.57
N ASP A 386 -15.88 -11.91 12.11
CA ASP A 386 -15.02 -12.40 11.03
C ASP A 386 -15.26 -11.66 9.71
N LEU A 387 -16.53 -11.45 9.33
CA LEU A 387 -16.87 -10.69 8.13
C LEU A 387 -16.35 -9.25 8.21
N TRP A 388 -16.57 -8.55 9.34
CA TRP A 388 -16.08 -7.19 9.55
C TRP A 388 -14.55 -7.11 9.61
N ARG A 389 -13.87 -8.12 10.17
CA ARG A 389 -12.40 -8.26 10.12
C ARG A 389 -11.91 -8.33 8.68
N ASN A 390 -12.55 -9.13 7.83
CA ASN A 390 -12.18 -9.29 6.43
C ASN A 390 -12.54 -8.08 5.54
N LEU A 391 -13.66 -7.39 5.82
CA LEU A 391 -14.01 -6.11 5.17
C LEU A 391 -12.99 -5.01 5.52
N ARG A 392 -12.60 -4.91 6.80
CA ARG A 392 -11.56 -3.97 7.26
C ARG A 392 -10.17 -4.31 6.72
N ALA A 393 -9.79 -5.58 6.69
CA ALA A 393 -8.56 -6.03 6.02
C ALA A 393 -8.59 -5.74 4.51
N GLY A 394 -9.77 -5.81 3.88
CA GLY A 394 -10.01 -5.32 2.52
C GLY A 394 -9.56 -3.86 2.34
N GLY A 395 -9.97 -2.98 3.26
CA GLY A 395 -9.50 -1.58 3.29
C GLY A 395 -7.99 -1.44 3.55
N GLU A 396 -7.36 -2.35 4.29
CA GLU A 396 -5.89 -2.38 4.45
C GLU A 396 -5.16 -2.78 3.16
N THR A 397 -5.79 -3.58 2.30
CA THR A 397 -5.17 -3.99 1.03
C THR A 397 -5.02 -2.83 0.03
N GLY A 398 -5.72 -1.71 0.25
CA GLY A 398 -5.94 -0.65 -0.75
C GLY A 398 -6.91 -1.05 -1.87
N TRP A 399 -7.29 -2.33 -1.97
CA TRP A 399 -8.17 -2.88 -3.00
C TRP A 399 -9.58 -3.20 -2.44
N ASP A 400 -10.23 -2.25 -1.78
CA ASP A 400 -11.59 -2.36 -1.23
C ASP A 400 -12.67 -2.00 -2.29
N PHE A 401 -13.35 -2.93 -2.95
CA PHE A 401 -13.20 -4.39 -2.90
C PHE A 401 -12.91 -4.96 -4.29
N SER A 402 -12.48 -6.23 -4.32
CA SER A 402 -12.03 -6.95 -5.51
C SER A 402 -12.41 -8.43 -5.41
N SER A 403 -12.72 -9.03 -6.56
CA SER A 403 -12.87 -10.47 -6.77
C SER A 403 -11.64 -11.27 -6.32
N ARG A 404 -10.46 -10.63 -6.34
CA ARG A 404 -9.20 -11.12 -5.76
C ARG A 404 -9.39 -11.67 -4.34
N TRP A 405 -10.20 -11.00 -3.52
CA TRP A 405 -10.39 -11.29 -2.10
C TRP A 405 -11.59 -12.20 -1.77
N PHE A 406 -12.43 -12.53 -2.74
CA PHE A 406 -13.70 -13.22 -2.50
C PHE A 406 -13.51 -14.73 -2.61
N ALA A 407 -13.98 -15.54 -1.64
CA ALA A 407 -13.79 -16.98 -1.68
C ALA A 407 -14.46 -17.63 -2.93
N ASP A 408 -15.58 -17.08 -3.40
CA ASP A 408 -16.24 -17.48 -4.66
C ASP A 408 -15.75 -16.72 -5.92
N GLY A 409 -14.87 -15.72 -5.74
CA GLY A 409 -14.36 -14.84 -6.79
C GLY A 409 -15.39 -13.86 -7.36
N ARG A 410 -16.52 -13.60 -6.67
CA ARG A 410 -17.64 -12.79 -7.19
C ARG A 410 -18.38 -11.95 -6.14
N THR A 411 -18.66 -12.48 -4.95
CA THR A 411 -19.54 -11.83 -3.96
C THR A 411 -18.79 -11.29 -2.75
N LEU A 412 -19.05 -10.02 -2.41
CA LEU A 412 -18.49 -9.34 -1.24
C LEU A 412 -18.77 -10.06 0.08
N SER A 413 -19.93 -10.73 0.18
CA SER A 413 -20.29 -11.63 1.28
C SER A 413 -19.25 -12.72 1.58
N SER A 414 -18.50 -13.15 0.56
CA SER A 414 -17.49 -14.21 0.66
C SER A 414 -16.06 -13.70 0.87
N ILE A 415 -15.87 -12.41 1.18
CA ILE A 415 -14.55 -11.79 1.38
C ILE A 415 -13.72 -12.50 2.47
N ASP A 416 -12.51 -12.91 2.13
CA ASP A 416 -11.65 -13.79 2.95
C ASP A 416 -10.17 -13.36 2.85
N VAL A 417 -9.92 -12.04 2.87
CA VAL A 417 -8.59 -11.41 2.80
C VAL A 417 -7.62 -12.03 3.80
N THR A 418 -8.09 -12.32 5.01
CA THR A 418 -7.23 -12.76 6.11
C THR A 418 -6.78 -14.23 5.99
N SER A 419 -7.34 -15.01 5.06
CA SER A 419 -6.88 -16.37 4.72
C SER A 419 -5.83 -16.40 3.60
N LEU A 420 -5.46 -15.24 3.04
CA LEU A 420 -4.55 -15.09 1.91
C LEU A 420 -3.19 -14.52 2.33
N ALA A 421 -2.12 -14.98 1.68
CA ALA A 421 -0.80 -14.35 1.66
C ALA A 421 -0.63 -13.61 0.31
N PRO A 422 -0.76 -12.27 0.26
CA PRO A 422 -0.80 -11.53 -0.99
C PRO A 422 0.58 -11.33 -1.63
N VAL A 423 0.64 -11.39 -2.97
CA VAL A 423 1.91 -11.23 -3.71
C VAL A 423 2.50 -9.83 -3.61
N ASP A 424 1.66 -8.79 -3.69
CA ASP A 424 2.04 -7.38 -3.60
C ASP A 424 2.62 -7.02 -2.24
N LEU A 425 1.92 -7.34 -1.14
CA LEU A 425 2.41 -7.09 0.23
C LEU A 425 3.78 -7.72 0.46
N ASN A 426 3.98 -8.97 0.03
CA ASN A 426 5.24 -9.66 0.25
C ASN A 426 6.38 -9.10 -0.62
N CYS A 427 6.10 -8.55 -1.81
CA CYS A 427 7.12 -7.84 -2.61
C CYS A 427 7.53 -6.51 -1.99
N LEU A 428 6.56 -5.71 -1.53
CA LEU A 428 6.83 -4.44 -0.85
C LEU A 428 7.69 -4.64 0.40
N LEU A 429 7.44 -5.71 1.16
CA LEU A 429 8.26 -6.06 2.33
C LEU A 429 9.69 -6.55 1.96
N VAL A 430 9.93 -7.10 0.76
CA VAL A 430 11.31 -7.35 0.28
C VAL A 430 12.05 -6.03 0.10
N GLU A 431 11.39 -4.98 -0.42
CA GLU A 431 12.03 -3.69 -0.64
C GLU A 431 12.22 -2.90 0.67
N LEU A 432 11.33 -3.05 1.66
CA LEU A 432 11.55 -2.58 3.03
C LEU A 432 12.76 -3.27 3.68
N GLU A 433 12.86 -4.61 3.57
CA GLU A 433 14.00 -5.38 4.08
C GLU A 433 15.33 -4.97 3.39
N ARG A 434 15.32 -4.69 2.09
CA ARG A 434 16.51 -4.16 1.37
C ARG A 434 16.85 -2.72 1.76
N THR A 435 15.85 -1.88 1.97
CA THR A 435 16.03 -0.47 2.36
C THR A 435 16.62 -0.37 3.76
N LEU A 436 16.15 -1.20 4.70
CA LEU A 436 16.78 -1.40 6.00
C LEU A 436 18.22 -1.93 5.89
N ALA A 437 18.46 -2.93 5.02
CA ALA A 437 19.81 -3.46 4.81
C ALA A 437 20.79 -2.40 4.30
N LYS A 438 20.34 -1.49 3.41
CA LYS A 438 21.13 -0.33 2.98
C LYS A 438 21.35 0.67 4.12
N ALA A 439 20.30 1.00 4.88
CA ALA A 439 20.36 1.99 5.96
C ALA A 439 21.34 1.59 7.08
N TYR A 440 21.25 0.36 7.61
CA TYR A 440 22.22 -0.17 8.58
C TYR A 440 23.65 -0.22 7.99
N GLY A 441 23.78 -0.55 6.70
CA GLY A 441 25.07 -0.59 6.01
C GLY A 441 25.74 0.79 5.87
N LEU A 442 24.95 1.86 5.81
CA LEU A 442 25.41 3.25 5.83
C LEU A 442 25.73 3.75 7.26
N GLU A 443 25.01 3.25 8.27
CA GLU A 443 25.25 3.55 9.68
C GLU A 443 26.53 2.87 10.20
N GLY A 444 26.86 1.70 9.64
CA GLY A 444 28.01 0.88 9.99
C GLY A 444 27.65 -0.42 10.72
N ASP A 445 26.37 -0.68 11.00
CA ASP A 445 25.93 -1.98 11.53
C ASP A 445 25.89 -3.04 10.42
N ALA A 446 27.05 -3.65 10.18
CA ALA A 446 27.21 -4.77 9.26
C ALA A 446 26.42 -6.04 9.68
N ARG A 447 26.11 -6.22 10.97
CA ARG A 447 25.36 -7.39 11.47
C ARG A 447 23.88 -7.25 11.09
N ASP A 448 23.31 -6.08 11.34
CA ASP A 448 21.88 -5.84 11.14
C ASP A 448 21.59 -5.58 9.65
N ALA A 449 22.53 -4.99 8.90
CA ALA A 449 22.55 -5.00 7.44
C ALA A 449 22.56 -6.42 6.85
N GLN A 450 23.41 -7.32 7.37
CA GLN A 450 23.46 -8.72 6.92
C GLN A 450 22.16 -9.47 7.29
N ARG A 451 21.61 -9.25 8.50
CA ARG A 451 20.31 -9.82 8.93
C ARG A 451 19.20 -9.45 7.96
N MET A 452 19.07 -8.16 7.62
CA MET A 452 18.04 -7.68 6.71
C MET A 452 18.25 -8.16 5.27
N THR A 453 19.50 -8.22 4.81
CA THR A 453 19.85 -8.88 3.53
C THR A 453 19.40 -10.34 3.50
N GLN A 454 19.56 -11.07 4.61
CA GLN A 454 19.10 -12.46 4.72
C GLN A 454 17.57 -12.56 4.76
N ARG A 455 16.86 -11.63 5.39
CA ARG A 455 15.38 -11.56 5.37
C ARG A 455 14.86 -11.34 3.95
N ALA A 456 15.36 -10.32 3.25
CA ALA A 456 15.01 -10.05 1.86
C ALA A 456 15.23 -11.27 0.94
N ALA A 457 16.33 -12.01 1.13
CA ALA A 457 16.61 -13.24 0.39
C ALA A 457 15.66 -14.40 0.76
N GLN A 458 15.34 -14.58 2.05
CA GLN A 458 14.37 -15.58 2.53
C GLN A 458 12.97 -15.30 1.96
N ARG A 459 12.52 -14.05 1.98
CA ARG A 459 11.21 -13.63 1.46
C ARG A 459 11.15 -13.71 -0.07
N THR A 460 12.23 -13.34 -0.77
CA THR A 460 12.36 -13.54 -2.23
C THR A 460 12.16 -15.02 -2.60
N ALA A 461 12.82 -15.94 -1.88
CA ALA A 461 12.65 -17.37 -2.09
C ALA A 461 11.25 -17.90 -1.70
N ALA A 462 10.61 -17.31 -0.68
CA ALA A 462 9.23 -17.64 -0.32
C ALA A 462 8.23 -17.21 -1.40
N ILE A 463 8.41 -16.03 -2.01
CA ILE A 463 7.59 -15.55 -3.13
C ILE A 463 7.79 -16.46 -4.36
N ASP A 464 9.04 -16.80 -4.69
CA ASP A 464 9.39 -17.70 -5.78
C ASP A 464 8.76 -19.10 -5.65
N HIS A 465 8.76 -19.66 -4.44
CA HIS A 465 8.26 -21.02 -4.18
C HIS A 465 6.75 -21.11 -3.93
N VAL A 466 6.15 -20.12 -3.24
CA VAL A 466 4.75 -20.20 -2.75
C VAL A 466 3.79 -19.39 -3.62
N LEU A 467 4.24 -18.28 -4.22
CA LEU A 467 3.39 -17.31 -4.92
C LEU A 467 3.56 -17.35 -6.45
N TRP A 468 4.47 -18.17 -6.99
CA TRP A 468 4.54 -18.44 -8.42
C TRP A 468 3.45 -19.45 -8.84
N ASP A 469 2.58 -19.07 -9.77
CA ASP A 469 1.48 -19.92 -10.22
C ASP A 469 1.76 -20.55 -11.61
N PRO A 470 2.09 -21.86 -11.66
CA PRO A 470 2.37 -22.56 -12.91
C PRO A 470 1.12 -22.82 -13.79
N ARG A 471 -0.08 -22.40 -13.36
CA ARG A 471 -1.29 -22.39 -14.22
C ARG A 471 -1.50 -21.04 -14.87
N LEU A 472 -1.14 -19.95 -14.18
CA LEU A 472 -1.23 -18.58 -14.72
C LEU A 472 -0.01 -18.21 -15.57
N HIS A 473 1.12 -18.91 -15.39
CA HIS A 473 2.45 -18.46 -15.86
C HIS A 473 2.79 -17.05 -15.34
N ALA A 474 2.35 -16.75 -14.12
CA ALA A 474 2.48 -15.47 -13.44
C ALA A 474 2.50 -15.70 -11.92
N PHE A 475 2.79 -14.67 -11.14
CA PHE A 475 2.61 -14.73 -9.69
C PHE A 475 1.14 -14.46 -9.30
N GLY A 476 0.72 -15.01 -8.16
CA GLY A 476 -0.63 -14.84 -7.61
C GLY A 476 -0.67 -15.08 -6.10
N ASP A 477 -1.82 -14.80 -5.48
CA ASP A 477 -1.97 -14.90 -4.02
C ASP A 477 -2.16 -16.36 -3.57
N TYR A 478 -1.66 -16.70 -2.37
CA TYR A 478 -1.76 -18.04 -1.79
C TYR A 478 -2.73 -18.08 -0.61
N ASP A 479 -3.76 -18.91 -0.73
CA ASP A 479 -4.72 -19.26 0.32
C ASP A 479 -4.05 -20.27 1.26
N PHE A 480 -3.56 -19.80 2.40
CA PHE A 480 -2.78 -20.63 3.34
C PHE A 480 -3.67 -21.52 4.22
N VAL A 481 -4.95 -21.18 4.36
CA VAL A 481 -5.94 -21.98 5.12
C VAL A 481 -6.33 -23.23 4.33
N HIS A 482 -6.59 -23.09 3.02
CA HIS A 482 -6.87 -24.23 2.14
C HIS A 482 -5.61 -24.75 1.40
N ARG A 483 -4.44 -24.17 1.72
CA ARG A 483 -3.09 -24.52 1.23
C ARG A 483 -2.97 -24.60 -0.30
N ARG A 484 -3.44 -23.58 -1.01
CA ARG A 484 -3.53 -23.53 -2.47
C ARG A 484 -3.24 -22.14 -3.03
N LEU A 485 -2.74 -22.08 -4.26
CA LEU A 485 -2.78 -20.84 -5.04
C LEU A 485 -4.23 -20.48 -5.39
N THR A 486 -4.53 -19.19 -5.45
CA THR A 486 -5.87 -18.69 -5.81
C THR A 486 -6.23 -18.87 -7.29
N HIS A 487 -5.23 -19.03 -8.17
CA HIS A 487 -5.39 -19.13 -9.63
C HIS A 487 -6.16 -17.95 -10.26
N ARG A 488 -5.89 -16.73 -9.77
CA ARG A 488 -6.49 -15.47 -10.25
C ARG A 488 -5.41 -14.56 -10.82
N LEU A 489 -5.46 -14.26 -12.11
CA LEU A 489 -4.59 -13.24 -12.70
C LEU A 489 -5.13 -11.85 -12.34
N THR A 490 -4.28 -11.05 -11.69
CA THR A 490 -4.58 -9.67 -11.30
C THR A 490 -3.33 -8.81 -11.54
N ALA A 491 -3.50 -7.48 -11.59
CA ALA A 491 -2.37 -6.57 -11.77
C ALA A 491 -1.30 -6.68 -10.66
N ALA A 492 -1.64 -7.26 -9.50
CA ALA A 492 -0.70 -7.53 -8.42
C ALA A 492 0.45 -8.50 -8.84
N ALA A 493 0.23 -9.33 -9.86
CA ALA A 493 1.25 -10.21 -10.46
C ALA A 493 2.50 -9.45 -10.96
N LEU A 494 2.43 -8.13 -11.12
CA LEU A 494 3.54 -7.28 -11.57
C LEU A 494 4.39 -6.69 -10.44
N PHE A 495 3.97 -6.77 -9.17
CA PHE A 495 4.80 -6.36 -8.03
C PHE A 495 6.15 -7.10 -7.96
N PRO A 496 6.22 -8.43 -8.20
CA PRO A 496 7.50 -9.15 -8.31
C PRO A 496 8.43 -8.62 -9.42
N LEU A 497 7.91 -7.94 -10.44
CA LEU A 497 8.73 -7.27 -11.45
C LEU A 497 9.08 -5.84 -11.01
N TYR A 498 8.13 -5.13 -10.40
CA TYR A 498 8.30 -3.78 -9.88
C TYR A 498 9.39 -3.70 -8.81
N ASP A 499 9.32 -4.52 -7.77
CA ASP A 499 10.32 -4.60 -6.70
C ASP A 499 11.52 -5.49 -7.08
N GLY A 500 11.61 -6.02 -8.30
CA GLY A 500 12.78 -6.79 -8.74
C GLY A 500 13.03 -8.07 -7.93
N VAL A 501 11.96 -8.84 -7.71
CA VAL A 501 11.96 -10.14 -7.00
C VAL A 501 12.03 -11.31 -8.00
N ALA A 502 11.35 -11.19 -9.13
CA ALA A 502 11.22 -12.25 -10.12
C ALA A 502 12.55 -12.61 -10.83
N THR A 503 12.67 -13.84 -11.35
CA THR A 503 13.70 -14.17 -12.33
C THR A 503 13.37 -13.58 -13.70
N ARG A 504 14.39 -13.44 -14.58
CA ARG A 504 14.17 -13.06 -15.99
C ARG A 504 13.32 -14.06 -16.79
N ALA A 505 13.08 -15.27 -16.30
CA ALA A 505 12.16 -16.23 -16.92
C ALA A 505 10.71 -15.89 -16.52
N GLN A 506 10.43 -15.90 -15.22
CA GLN A 506 9.12 -15.54 -14.65
C GLN A 506 8.64 -14.17 -15.10
N ALA A 507 9.54 -13.18 -15.24
CA ALA A 507 9.17 -11.86 -15.74
C ALA A 507 8.64 -11.88 -17.18
N ARG A 508 9.20 -12.72 -18.06
CA ARG A 508 8.70 -12.88 -19.46
C ARG A 508 7.39 -13.65 -19.51
N GLU A 509 7.26 -14.69 -18.69
CA GLU A 509 6.02 -15.47 -18.57
C GLU A 509 4.88 -14.60 -18.01
N THR A 510 5.15 -13.86 -16.92
CA THR A 510 4.21 -12.89 -16.33
C THR A 510 3.82 -11.81 -17.33
N ALA A 511 4.79 -11.25 -18.07
CA ALA A 511 4.51 -10.26 -19.11
C ALA A 511 3.63 -10.83 -20.25
N ALA A 512 3.79 -12.10 -20.62
CA ALA A 512 2.94 -12.77 -21.59
C ALA A 512 1.52 -13.01 -21.05
N ALA A 513 1.39 -13.50 -19.81
CA ALA A 513 0.11 -13.70 -19.14
C ALA A 513 -0.67 -12.38 -19.00
N VAL A 514 -0.02 -11.33 -18.47
CA VAL A 514 -0.57 -9.97 -18.34
C VAL A 514 -1.01 -9.39 -19.69
N ARG A 515 -0.20 -9.58 -20.74
CA ARG A 515 -0.50 -9.12 -22.11
C ARG A 515 -1.70 -9.83 -22.72
N ALA A 516 -1.97 -11.08 -22.32
CA ALA A 516 -3.13 -11.84 -22.78
C ALA A 516 -4.39 -11.56 -21.96
N GLY A 517 -4.30 -11.60 -20.63
CA GLY A 517 -5.43 -11.55 -19.71
C GLY A 517 -5.86 -10.15 -19.28
N LEU A 518 -4.93 -9.21 -19.06
CA LEU A 518 -5.22 -7.92 -18.40
C LEU A 518 -5.04 -6.68 -19.30
N LEU A 519 -4.32 -6.77 -20.41
CA LEU A 519 -4.15 -5.62 -21.31
C LEU A 519 -5.49 -5.29 -22.03
N ARG A 520 -5.88 -4.01 -22.02
CA ARG A 520 -7.11 -3.47 -22.65
C ARG A 520 -6.81 -2.17 -23.40
N PRO A 521 -7.76 -1.59 -24.19
CA PRO A 521 -7.50 -0.38 -24.98
C PRO A 521 -7.04 0.85 -24.17
N GLY A 522 -7.57 1.07 -22.97
CA GLY A 522 -7.23 2.21 -22.11
C GLY A 522 -6.06 1.98 -21.14
N GLY A 523 -5.45 0.80 -21.12
CA GLY A 523 -4.34 0.47 -20.22
C GLY A 523 -4.38 -0.97 -19.71
N LEU A 524 -4.03 -1.16 -18.44
CA LEU A 524 -4.06 -2.43 -17.72
C LEU A 524 -5.31 -2.54 -16.83
N ALA A 525 -6.07 -3.63 -17.00
CA ALA A 525 -7.19 -4.00 -16.13
C ALA A 525 -6.71 -4.50 -14.76
N THR A 526 -7.54 -4.29 -13.75
CA THR A 526 -7.24 -4.69 -12.36
C THR A 526 -7.24 -6.22 -12.17
N THR A 527 -8.24 -6.88 -12.77
CA THR A 527 -8.47 -8.34 -12.77
C THR A 527 -9.07 -8.75 -14.12
N GLU A 528 -9.31 -10.05 -14.32
CA GLU A 528 -10.09 -10.60 -15.46
C GLU A 528 -11.60 -10.74 -15.15
N VAL A 529 -12.10 -10.13 -14.07
CA VAL A 529 -13.44 -10.41 -13.51
C VAL A 529 -14.28 -9.14 -13.43
N GLN A 530 -15.47 -9.17 -14.01
CA GLN A 530 -16.48 -8.13 -13.84
C GLN A 530 -17.41 -8.48 -12.65
N SER A 531 -17.05 -8.02 -11.45
CA SER A 531 -17.80 -8.29 -10.20
C SER A 531 -18.82 -7.20 -9.84
N GLY A 532 -18.70 -6.02 -10.44
CA GLY A 532 -19.39 -4.79 -10.01
C GLY A 532 -18.71 -4.06 -8.83
N GLN A 533 -17.63 -4.61 -8.28
CA GLN A 533 -16.75 -3.89 -7.36
C GLN A 533 -15.75 -3.01 -8.12
N GLN A 534 -15.07 -2.12 -7.41
CA GLN A 534 -14.22 -1.12 -8.05
C GLN A 534 -12.81 -1.60 -8.42
N TRP A 535 -12.22 -2.53 -7.65
CA TRP A 535 -10.90 -3.09 -7.95
C TRP A 535 -11.01 -4.36 -8.80
N ASP A 536 -11.71 -4.24 -9.93
CA ASP A 536 -12.06 -5.31 -10.87
C ASP A 536 -12.25 -4.75 -12.29
N GLU A 537 -12.44 -5.61 -13.30
CA GLU A 537 -12.76 -5.18 -14.66
C GLU A 537 -14.17 -4.52 -14.70
N PRO A 538 -14.42 -3.40 -15.43
CA PRO A 538 -13.59 -2.74 -16.45
C PRO A 538 -12.58 -1.70 -15.94
N ASN A 539 -12.38 -1.56 -14.63
CA ASN A 539 -11.57 -0.47 -14.09
C ASN A 539 -10.06 -0.74 -14.20
N GLY A 540 -9.33 0.33 -14.50
CA GLY A 540 -7.89 0.46 -14.36
C GLY A 540 -7.57 1.64 -13.43
N TRP A 541 -6.58 1.44 -12.57
CA TRP A 541 -6.18 2.40 -11.54
C TRP A 541 -4.73 2.82 -11.75
N ALA A 542 -4.43 4.10 -11.50
CA ALA A 542 -3.12 4.70 -11.79
C ALA A 542 -1.92 3.99 -11.11
N PRO A 543 -1.98 3.61 -9.82
CA PRO A 543 -0.91 2.85 -9.15
C PRO A 543 -0.47 1.61 -9.93
N LEU A 544 -1.45 0.84 -10.41
CA LEU A 544 -1.24 -0.43 -11.10
C LEU A 544 -0.59 -0.24 -12.47
N GLN A 545 -0.87 0.87 -13.15
CA GLN A 545 -0.19 1.22 -14.40
C GLN A 545 1.28 1.56 -14.15
N TYR A 546 1.58 2.32 -13.10
CA TYR A 546 2.95 2.69 -12.76
C TYR A 546 3.79 1.46 -12.36
N VAL A 547 3.26 0.62 -11.46
CA VAL A 547 3.87 -0.67 -11.04
C VAL A 547 4.16 -1.55 -12.27
N ALA A 548 3.18 -1.68 -13.18
CA ALA A 548 3.34 -2.42 -14.43
C ALA A 548 4.45 -1.86 -15.31
N VAL A 549 4.41 -0.55 -15.61
CA VAL A 549 5.37 0.11 -16.49
C VAL A 549 6.79 0.01 -15.94
N VAL A 550 7.01 0.34 -14.65
CA VAL A 550 8.33 0.29 -14.04
C VAL A 550 8.85 -1.16 -13.93
N GLY A 551 8.00 -2.10 -13.54
CA GLY A 551 8.38 -3.51 -13.43
C GLY A 551 8.77 -4.12 -14.78
N LEU A 552 7.97 -3.91 -15.83
CA LEU A 552 8.27 -4.42 -17.17
C LEU A 552 9.59 -3.83 -17.73
N ARG A 553 9.86 -2.54 -17.49
CA ARG A 553 11.14 -1.91 -17.87
C ARG A 553 12.33 -2.45 -17.09
N ARG A 554 12.18 -2.73 -15.79
CA ARG A 554 13.24 -3.35 -14.95
C ARG A 554 13.73 -4.68 -15.55
N TYR A 555 12.87 -5.40 -16.27
CA TYR A 555 13.18 -6.67 -16.93
C TYR A 555 13.37 -6.60 -18.45
N GLY A 556 13.23 -5.42 -19.06
CA GLY A 556 13.50 -5.17 -20.49
C GLY A 556 12.35 -5.48 -21.46
N ASP A 557 11.09 -5.56 -20.99
CA ASP A 557 9.91 -5.50 -21.87
C ASP A 557 9.42 -4.05 -22.02
N ASP A 558 10.30 -3.17 -22.51
CA ASP A 558 9.98 -1.77 -22.78
C ASP A 558 8.80 -1.63 -23.78
N ALA A 559 8.56 -2.62 -24.63
CA ALA A 559 7.47 -2.62 -25.60
C ALA A 559 6.09 -2.77 -24.93
N LEU A 560 5.92 -3.71 -23.99
CA LEU A 560 4.67 -3.82 -23.22
C LEU A 560 4.53 -2.65 -22.24
N ALA A 561 5.62 -2.22 -21.61
CA ALA A 561 5.62 -1.05 -20.73
C ALA A 561 5.16 0.22 -21.47
N GLN A 562 5.73 0.50 -22.64
CA GLN A 562 5.30 1.61 -23.49
C GLN A 562 3.83 1.45 -23.90
N THR A 563 3.39 0.24 -24.27
CA THR A 563 1.99 -0.01 -24.67
C THR A 563 0.99 0.28 -23.55
N ILE A 564 1.31 -0.07 -22.30
CA ILE A 564 0.47 0.25 -21.13
C ILE A 564 0.49 1.77 -20.88
N ALA A 565 1.67 2.38 -20.86
CA ALA A 565 1.83 3.81 -20.59
C ALA A 565 1.11 4.70 -21.61
N THR A 566 1.28 4.46 -22.92
CA THR A 566 0.66 5.30 -23.97
C THR A 566 -0.86 5.17 -23.98
N ARG A 567 -1.39 3.97 -23.71
CA ARG A 567 -2.83 3.74 -23.58
C ARG A 567 -3.44 4.45 -22.38
N TRP A 568 -2.78 4.38 -21.23
CA TRP A 568 -3.22 5.09 -20.02
C TRP A 568 -3.17 6.61 -20.19
N ILE A 569 -2.08 7.14 -20.76
CA ILE A 569 -1.97 8.57 -21.12
C ILE A 569 -3.12 8.97 -22.05
N ALA A 570 -3.40 8.19 -23.10
CA ALA A 570 -4.49 8.48 -24.03
C ALA A 570 -5.88 8.45 -23.34
N ALA A 571 -6.15 7.47 -22.49
CA ALA A 571 -7.40 7.38 -21.73
C ALA A 571 -7.60 8.56 -20.76
N ASN A 572 -6.53 8.98 -20.05
CA ASN A 572 -6.58 10.14 -19.16
C ASN A 572 -6.77 11.45 -19.95
N LEU A 573 -6.07 11.62 -21.08
CA LEU A 573 -6.21 12.79 -21.96
C LEU A 573 -7.63 12.88 -22.56
N ALA A 574 -8.20 11.77 -23.02
CA ALA A 574 -9.57 11.72 -23.54
C ALA A 574 -10.63 11.93 -22.44
N GLY A 575 -10.35 11.53 -21.20
CA GLY A 575 -11.16 11.93 -20.03
C GLY A 575 -11.10 13.44 -19.80
N TYR A 576 -9.89 13.97 -19.64
CA TYR A 576 -9.64 15.39 -19.37
C TYR A 576 -10.20 16.31 -20.46
N GLN A 577 -10.10 15.94 -21.75
CA GLN A 577 -10.68 16.71 -22.85
C GLN A 577 -12.22 16.78 -22.83
N ARG A 578 -12.91 15.80 -22.21
CA ARG A 578 -14.37 15.78 -22.09
C ARG A 578 -14.90 16.48 -20.85
N THR A 579 -14.14 16.45 -19.75
CA THR A 579 -14.63 16.86 -18.40
C THR A 579 -13.86 18.01 -17.78
N HIS A 580 -12.67 18.34 -18.33
CA HIS A 580 -11.64 19.18 -17.73
C HIS A 580 -11.23 18.74 -16.32
N LYS A 581 -11.33 17.44 -16.01
CA LYS A 581 -10.96 16.84 -14.73
C LYS A 581 -10.20 15.53 -14.92
N LEU A 582 -9.35 15.23 -13.95
CA LEU A 582 -8.81 13.90 -13.74
C LEU A 582 -9.59 13.21 -12.61
N VAL A 583 -9.77 11.90 -12.72
CA VAL A 583 -10.58 11.09 -11.80
C VAL A 583 -9.75 9.96 -11.17
N GLU A 584 -10.27 9.43 -10.07
CA GLU A 584 -9.74 8.30 -9.31
C GLU A 584 -9.37 7.06 -10.13
N LYS A 585 -10.27 6.62 -11.02
CA LYS A 585 -10.18 5.37 -11.78
C LYS A 585 -10.84 5.52 -13.15
N TYR A 586 -10.44 4.72 -14.12
CA TYR A 586 -10.91 4.79 -15.51
C TYR A 586 -11.44 3.45 -15.98
N ASP A 587 -12.53 3.45 -16.76
CA ASP A 587 -12.90 2.30 -17.58
C ASP A 587 -11.84 2.20 -18.69
N ILE A 588 -11.10 1.08 -18.68
CA ILE A 588 -9.99 0.85 -19.63
C ILE A 588 -10.40 -0.09 -20.78
N SER A 589 -11.68 -0.45 -20.88
CA SER A 589 -12.24 -1.26 -21.96
C SER A 589 -12.36 -0.48 -23.28
N ALA A 590 -12.86 -1.13 -24.33
CA ALA A 590 -13.20 -0.46 -25.59
C ALA A 590 -14.37 0.53 -25.48
N ALA A 591 -15.15 0.51 -24.39
CA ALA A 591 -16.21 1.47 -24.13
C ALA A 591 -15.74 2.71 -23.34
N GLY A 592 -14.54 2.66 -22.74
CA GLY A 592 -14.01 3.68 -21.83
C GLY A 592 -13.86 5.09 -22.40
N GLU A 593 -13.77 5.22 -23.73
CA GLU A 593 -13.79 6.52 -24.43
C GLU A 593 -15.10 7.30 -24.18
N ASN A 594 -16.21 6.60 -23.94
CA ASN A 594 -17.54 7.19 -23.73
C ASN A 594 -18.07 6.92 -22.32
N ALA A 595 -17.72 5.80 -21.69
CA ALA A 595 -18.11 5.47 -20.33
C ALA A 595 -17.44 6.36 -19.26
N ALA A 596 -17.96 6.27 -18.03
CA ALA A 596 -17.31 6.71 -16.80
C ALA A 596 -17.10 5.49 -15.90
N ALA A 597 -15.99 5.46 -15.17
CA ALA A 597 -15.68 4.37 -14.25
C ALA A 597 -16.63 4.34 -13.05
N GLY A 598 -16.80 3.18 -12.42
CA GLY A 598 -17.76 3.00 -11.32
C GLY A 598 -17.55 1.71 -10.54
N GLY A 599 -18.62 1.24 -9.90
CA GLY A 599 -18.58 0.12 -8.96
C GLY A 599 -18.02 0.51 -7.58
N GLY A 600 -18.07 -0.43 -6.63
CA GLY A 600 -17.70 -0.18 -5.23
C GLY A 600 -18.84 0.45 -4.41
N GLU A 601 -18.51 1.00 -3.24
CA GLU A 601 -19.49 1.50 -2.26
C GLU A 601 -19.72 3.03 -2.27
N TYR A 602 -18.97 3.78 -3.09
CA TYR A 602 -19.10 5.24 -3.23
C TYR A 602 -18.98 5.70 -4.71
N PRO A 603 -19.51 6.89 -5.07
CA PRO A 603 -19.40 7.44 -6.42
C PRO A 603 -17.94 7.73 -6.84
N LEU A 604 -17.68 7.81 -8.14
CA LEU A 604 -16.37 8.21 -8.69
C LEU A 604 -15.92 9.58 -8.14
N GLN A 605 -14.66 9.67 -7.71
CA GLN A 605 -14.10 10.90 -7.13
C GLN A 605 -13.33 11.75 -8.15
N ASP A 606 -13.54 13.07 -8.08
CA ASP A 606 -12.80 14.09 -8.82
C ASP A 606 -11.47 14.42 -8.10
N GLY A 607 -10.40 14.59 -8.88
CA GLY A 607 -9.11 15.03 -8.36
C GLY A 607 -7.97 14.73 -9.35
N PHE A 608 -7.23 13.63 -9.24
CA PHE A 608 -7.15 12.71 -8.11
C PHE A 608 -5.67 12.37 -7.88
N GLY A 609 -5.23 12.36 -6.61
CA GLY A 609 -3.81 12.34 -6.21
C GLY A 609 -2.92 11.41 -7.03
N TRP A 610 -3.17 10.09 -7.00
CA TRP A 610 -2.36 9.12 -7.77
C TRP A 610 -2.50 9.27 -9.28
N THR A 611 -3.62 9.77 -9.80
CA THR A 611 -3.87 9.88 -11.24
C THR A 611 -3.04 11.03 -11.77
N ASN A 612 -3.10 12.16 -11.06
CA ASN A 612 -2.33 13.35 -11.34
C ASN A 612 -0.83 13.02 -11.27
N GLY A 613 -0.40 12.30 -10.24
CA GLY A 613 1.01 11.97 -10.05
C GLY A 613 1.55 10.98 -11.08
N VAL A 614 0.89 9.83 -11.27
CA VAL A 614 1.28 8.83 -12.27
C VAL A 614 1.20 9.40 -13.69
N LEU A 615 0.17 10.18 -14.03
CA LEU A 615 0.08 10.80 -15.36
C LEU A 615 1.23 11.81 -15.57
N ARG A 616 1.53 12.66 -14.59
CA ARG A 616 2.65 13.61 -14.66
C ARG A 616 3.99 12.90 -14.86
N THR A 617 4.22 11.80 -14.13
CA THR A 617 5.42 10.97 -14.26
C THR A 617 5.49 10.26 -15.62
N LEU A 618 4.40 9.63 -16.07
CA LEU A 618 4.35 8.92 -17.35
C LEU A 618 4.48 9.87 -18.56
N LEU A 619 3.96 11.10 -18.48
CA LEU A 619 4.17 12.14 -19.49
C LEU A 619 5.65 12.54 -19.64
N LEU A 620 6.42 12.57 -18.53
CA LEU A 620 7.88 12.75 -18.61
C LEU A 620 8.61 11.52 -19.16
N MET A 621 8.13 10.31 -18.85
CA MET A 621 8.72 9.06 -19.34
C MET A 621 8.43 8.80 -20.84
N TYR A 622 7.30 9.31 -21.35
CA TYR A 622 6.80 9.07 -22.70
C TYR A 622 6.23 10.35 -23.36
N PRO A 623 7.03 11.43 -23.54
CA PRO A 623 6.53 12.73 -24.01
C PRO A 623 5.90 12.68 -25.41
N GLN A 624 6.29 11.72 -26.25
CA GLN A 624 5.70 11.47 -27.57
C GLN A 624 4.24 10.99 -27.51
N ALA A 625 3.76 10.50 -26.35
CA ALA A 625 2.37 10.10 -26.17
C ALA A 625 1.44 11.32 -26.04
N ALA A 626 1.92 12.40 -25.43
CA ALA A 626 1.16 13.64 -25.22
C ALA A 626 0.75 14.30 -26.54
N THR A 627 1.58 14.17 -27.58
CA THR A 627 1.37 14.74 -28.93
C THR A 627 0.62 13.82 -29.89
N GLN A 628 0.33 12.58 -29.49
CA GLN A 628 -0.34 11.56 -30.32
C GLN A 628 -1.81 11.31 -29.93
N ALA A 629 -2.34 12.01 -28.92
CA ALA A 629 -3.78 12.05 -28.68
C ALA A 629 -4.51 12.58 -29.92
N PRO A 630 -5.67 12.00 -30.32
CA PRO A 630 -6.36 12.42 -31.54
C PRO A 630 -6.71 13.91 -31.52
N GLN A 631 -6.17 14.68 -32.47
CA GLN A 631 -6.71 16.01 -32.74
C GLN A 631 -8.13 15.83 -33.29
N ALA A 632 -9.11 16.44 -32.64
CA ALA A 632 -10.50 16.40 -33.09
C ALA A 632 -10.59 16.93 -34.53
N ALA A 633 -11.15 16.12 -35.44
CA ALA A 633 -11.20 16.45 -36.85
C ALA A 633 -12.01 17.76 -37.06
N PRO A 634 -11.48 18.75 -37.80
CA PRO A 634 -12.10 20.05 -37.91
C PRO A 634 -13.35 20.01 -38.80
N GLY A 635 -14.52 19.96 -38.17
CA GLY A 635 -15.79 20.34 -38.77
C GLY A 635 -16.75 19.20 -39.13
N ALA A 636 -17.76 19.01 -38.28
CA ALA A 636 -19.11 18.70 -38.73
C ALA A 636 -19.99 19.91 -38.40
N SER A 637 -20.72 20.44 -39.39
CA SER A 637 -21.51 21.67 -39.25
C SER A 637 -22.71 21.48 -38.31
N ALA A 638 -23.09 22.54 -37.58
CA ALA A 638 -24.27 22.55 -36.74
C ALA A 638 -25.54 22.15 -37.51
N GLY A 639 -26.12 21.00 -37.17
CA GLY A 639 -27.46 20.59 -37.61
C GLY A 639 -28.51 21.27 -36.75
N THR A 640 -29.45 21.99 -37.37
CA THR A 640 -30.53 22.69 -36.67
C THR A 640 -31.51 21.74 -36.01
N GLU A 641 -31.87 22.00 -34.75
CA GLU A 641 -32.99 21.33 -34.08
C GLU A 641 -34.31 21.66 -34.80
N THR A 642 -35.04 20.62 -35.23
CA THR A 642 -36.46 20.73 -35.58
C THR A 642 -37.29 20.14 -34.46
N THR A 643 -38.08 20.98 -33.79
CA THR A 643 -38.95 20.63 -32.67
C THR A 643 -40.30 20.05 -33.11
N ALA A 644 -41.02 19.49 -32.12
CA ALA A 644 -42.45 19.15 -32.12
C ALA A 644 -42.88 17.85 -32.85
N PRO A 645 -44.03 17.25 -32.47
CA PRO A 645 -44.94 17.62 -31.37
C PRO A 645 -44.63 16.93 -30.03
#